data_AF-A0A6G0YLN7-F1
#
_entry.id   AF-A0A6G0YLN7-F1
#
_cell.length_a   1.000
_cell.length_b   1.000
_cell.length_c   1.000
_cell.angle_alpha   90.00
_cell.angle_beta   90.00
_cell.angle_gamma   90.00
#
_symmetry.space_group_name_H-M   'P 1'
#
loop_
_entity.id
_entity.type
_entity.pdbx_description
1 polymer ?
#
loop_
_entity_poly.entity_id
_entity_poly.type
_entity_poly.pdbx_seq_one_letter_code
_entity_poly.pdbx_strand_id
1 'polypeptide(L)'
;MSLAEELLADLEEDGFDDDEPMIIPEETPHELEVNPLIPKQNDFKNAKIRDLAKLRDSERLVNIMQQIDIFQSRQRKTEDELGPVESDPEYLLIVEANNLIVEMDDEILIIHKFVRDKYSKRFPELESLVVGPLEYVQTVKELGNTLEQSKNNEVLPTFLTQATIMVVSVTASTTQGQLLNENELFEVREACDMAIDLNKLKLKVYEYVESRMTYIAPNLSVIVGASTAAKIMGVAGGLTNLSKMPACNVLLLGSQKKLLSGFSQVNAMPHTGFIFHCSLVQNNPPDLRRKAARLVATKSTLAARVDAAHESLDGHIGMTLKEDIEKKLDKLTEPPPVKFIKPLPKPIDPGRKKRGGKRVRKMKERYAVTELRKQANRMNFADIEDDAYQEDLGYTRGTIGKSGTGRIRHAQVDEKTKVRISKTLQKNLQKQQAWGGATSVKKQVSGTASSVAFTPLQGLEIVNPQAAETKNSAINSARYFSNTASFLLNYVHFCHRKSSSFLINDKKYSFLKELGLNEENVGVYDGKWDANGNITTSYCPANGLPIASVRNGSIEDYDRCVSNALEAWKIWSDIPAPKRGEIVRQIGSAFRQKLEPLGKLVSLEMGKILGEGIGEVQEYIDICDYAVGISRMFNGSIFPSERPNHIMLEQWNPLGLVGIISAFNFPVAVYGWNSAISMVCGNVVIWKGAPTTSLISVATTKILASVLEKNDIPGAILSLCTGDVDIGVKMVNDKRVNLVSFTGSSAVGQQVGMEVQKRFGRVLLELGGNNAIIVTPDANLEMVSQSVVFACCGTAGQRCTTTRRLILHKSIYNTVLVNLVKAYSNVLKRLGDPLDVTTLYGPMHSLTAVRNFKQTISEAIEAGGQIEFGGKVLDRPGYFVEPTIISGLKYDSPVVRRETFAPIVYVFKYDTLEEAIAWNNSVDQGLSSSIFTNDVGTVFKWTGHKGSDCGIVNVNIPTNGAEIGGAFGGEKHTGGGRESGSDSWKQYMRRSTITINHGSGLTLAQGIKFE
;
A
#
# COMPACT_ATOMS: atom_id res chain seq x y z
N MET A 1 71.75 -1.74 10.00
CA MET A 1 70.71 -1.79 8.98
C MET A 1 69.47 -2.40 9.58
N SER A 2 68.45 -1.58 9.79
CA SER A 2 67.10 -2.02 10.12
C SER A 2 66.20 -1.87 8.90
N LEU A 3 65.07 -2.60 8.86
CA LEU A 3 64.16 -2.67 7.71
C LEU A 3 63.58 -1.31 7.25
N ALA A 4 63.72 -0.25 8.06
CA ALA A 4 63.33 1.11 7.71
C ALA A 4 64.34 1.84 6.80
N GLU A 5 65.62 1.44 6.82
CA GLU A 5 66.67 2.07 6.00
C GLU A 5 66.67 1.53 4.55
N GLU A 6 66.13 0.32 4.33
CA GLU A 6 66.02 -0.33 3.02
C GLU A 6 64.78 0.17 2.24
N LEU A 7 63.70 0.53 2.95
CA LEU A 7 62.45 1.07 2.38
C LEU A 7 62.51 2.57 2.03
N LEU A 8 63.56 3.28 2.45
CA LEU A 8 63.76 4.70 2.15
C LEU A 8 64.65 4.94 0.90
N ALA A 9 65.28 3.89 0.36
CA ALA A 9 66.13 3.99 -0.83
C ALA A 9 65.35 3.85 -2.16
N ASP A 10 64.18 3.22 -2.16
CA ASP A 10 63.39 2.91 -3.36
C ASP A 10 62.46 4.06 -3.84
N LEU A 11 62.59 5.27 -3.29
CA LEU A 11 61.69 6.41 -3.58
C LEU A 11 62.40 7.74 -3.95
N GLU A 12 63.73 7.75 -4.09
CA GLU A 12 64.52 8.94 -4.46
C GLU A 12 65.32 8.75 -5.79
N GLU A 13 64.65 8.29 -6.84
CA GLU A 13 65.03 8.32 -8.28
C GLU A 13 63.76 7.82 -9.02
N ASP A 14 63.02 8.55 -9.85
CA ASP A 14 63.37 9.55 -10.86
C ASP A 14 62.59 10.87 -10.71
N GLY A 15 63.23 12.00 -11.03
CA GLY A 15 62.55 13.26 -11.31
C GLY A 15 62.87 13.75 -12.72
N PHE A 16 61.99 14.56 -13.30
CA PHE A 16 62.36 15.67 -14.18
C PHE A 16 61.24 16.73 -14.20
N ASP A 17 61.65 18.00 -14.09
CA ASP A 17 60.78 19.17 -14.13
C ASP A 17 60.23 19.45 -15.53
N ASP A 18 59.07 20.12 -15.59
CA ASP A 18 58.88 21.27 -16.48
C ASP A 18 57.81 22.21 -15.89
N ASP A 19 58.16 23.49 -15.74
CA ASP A 19 57.30 24.56 -15.20
C ASP A 19 56.30 25.07 -16.25
N GLU A 20 54.99 24.86 -16.05
CA GLU A 20 53.96 25.80 -16.52
C GLU A 20 52.81 25.94 -15.49
N PRO A 21 52.30 27.17 -15.25
CA PRO A 21 51.27 27.41 -14.25
C PRO A 21 49.88 26.97 -14.74
N MET A 22 49.41 25.81 -14.27
CA MET A 22 48.02 25.39 -14.50
C MET A 22 47.04 26.35 -13.81
N ILE A 23 46.45 27.24 -14.63
CA ILE A 23 45.28 28.05 -14.28
C ILE A 23 44.13 27.10 -13.95
N ILE A 24 43.62 27.17 -12.72
CA ILE A 24 42.39 26.49 -12.32
C ILE A 24 41.22 27.20 -12.98
N PRO A 25 40.45 26.57 -13.88
CA PRO A 25 39.15 27.10 -14.29
C PRO A 25 38.16 26.85 -13.16
N GLU A 26 37.47 27.89 -12.70
CA GLU A 26 36.32 27.71 -11.81
C GLU A 26 35.24 26.92 -12.57
N GLU A 27 34.95 25.69 -12.15
CA GLU A 27 33.81 24.94 -12.65
C GLU A 27 32.50 25.61 -12.18
N THR A 28 32.03 26.55 -12.99
CA THR A 28 30.66 27.07 -12.91
C THR A 28 29.68 25.90 -13.07
N PRO A 29 28.61 25.80 -12.27
CA PRO A 29 27.61 24.75 -12.44
C PRO A 29 27.01 24.82 -13.83
N HIS A 30 27.08 23.71 -14.59
CA HIS A 30 26.35 23.59 -15.85
C HIS A 30 24.84 23.58 -15.55
N GLU A 31 24.21 24.75 -15.65
CA GLU A 31 22.77 24.86 -15.81
C GLU A 31 22.38 24.12 -17.11
N LEU A 32 21.59 23.05 -16.98
CA LEU A 32 20.97 22.40 -18.13
C LEU A 32 20.00 23.39 -18.77
N GLU A 33 20.32 23.86 -19.97
CA GLU A 33 19.56 24.90 -20.66
C GLU A 33 18.07 24.53 -20.78
N VAL A 34 17.23 25.51 -20.47
CA VAL A 34 15.77 25.38 -20.56
C VAL A 34 15.37 25.36 -22.03
N ASN A 35 14.72 24.26 -22.45
CA ASN A 35 14.14 24.10 -23.79
C ASN A 35 13.47 25.40 -24.31
N PRO A 36 13.71 25.79 -25.57
CA PRO A 36 13.28 27.09 -26.09
C PRO A 36 11.76 27.29 -25.97
N LEU A 37 11.39 28.45 -25.44
CA LEU A 37 10.01 28.87 -25.21
C LEU A 37 9.22 28.90 -26.52
N ILE A 38 8.03 28.31 -26.53
CA ILE A 38 7.06 28.43 -27.62
C ILE A 38 6.81 29.94 -27.88
N PRO A 39 7.03 30.45 -29.10
CA PRO A 39 6.90 31.88 -29.39
C PRO A 39 5.49 32.41 -29.10
N LYS A 40 5.42 33.66 -28.63
CA LYS A 40 4.14 34.27 -28.22
C LYS A 40 3.28 34.54 -29.46
N GLN A 41 1.98 34.68 -29.27
CA GLN A 41 0.98 34.82 -30.34
C GLN A 41 1.22 35.99 -31.33
N ASN A 42 2.11 36.94 -31.00
CA ASN A 42 2.42 38.10 -31.84
C ASN A 42 3.53 37.87 -32.87
N ASP A 43 4.37 36.84 -32.72
CA ASP A 43 5.57 36.66 -33.55
C ASP A 43 5.28 36.07 -34.95
N PHE A 44 4.11 35.45 -35.14
CA PHE A 44 3.77 34.65 -36.33
C PHE A 44 3.31 35.49 -37.55
N LYS A 45 3.08 36.80 -37.42
CA LYS A 45 2.47 37.60 -38.50
C LYS A 45 3.43 37.99 -39.63
N ASN A 46 4.73 38.13 -39.36
CA ASN A 46 5.72 38.65 -40.33
C ASN A 46 6.98 37.77 -40.49
N ALA A 47 7.08 36.61 -39.83
CA ALA A 47 8.24 35.72 -39.91
C ALA A 47 8.20 34.80 -41.16
N LYS A 48 9.35 34.42 -41.71
CA LYS A 48 9.44 33.36 -42.72
C LYS A 48 9.47 31.99 -42.05
N ILE A 49 9.03 30.94 -42.76
CA ILE A 49 8.97 29.59 -42.18
C ILE A 49 10.35 29.08 -41.74
N ARG A 50 11.40 29.36 -42.52
CA ARG A 50 12.80 28.98 -42.23
C ARG A 50 13.40 29.66 -40.98
N ASP A 51 12.81 30.78 -40.54
CA ASP A 51 13.23 31.45 -39.30
C ASP A 51 12.61 30.77 -38.06
N LEU A 52 11.47 30.10 -38.24
CA LEU A 52 10.67 29.44 -37.20
C LEU A 52 10.94 27.93 -37.08
N ALA A 53 11.25 27.28 -38.20
CA ALA A 53 11.54 25.86 -38.34
C ALA A 53 12.94 25.71 -38.93
N LYS A 54 13.89 25.23 -38.11
CA LYS A 54 15.34 25.22 -38.41
C LYS A 54 15.93 23.82 -38.41
N LEU A 55 15.24 22.83 -37.87
CA LEU A 55 15.76 21.47 -37.71
C LEU A 55 16.05 20.82 -39.06
N ARG A 56 15.18 21.04 -40.07
CA ARG A 56 15.33 20.50 -41.44
C ARG A 56 16.71 20.76 -42.04
N ASP A 57 17.19 22.00 -41.91
CA ASP A 57 18.43 22.46 -42.54
C ASP A 57 19.61 22.46 -41.55
N SER A 58 19.47 21.82 -40.38
CA SER A 58 20.50 21.78 -39.34
C SER A 58 21.62 20.79 -39.66
N GLU A 59 22.87 21.20 -39.42
CA GLU A 59 24.05 20.35 -39.59
C GLU A 59 23.98 19.09 -38.70
N ARG A 60 23.35 19.21 -37.51
CA ARG A 60 23.10 18.10 -36.59
C ARG A 60 22.22 17.01 -37.21
N LEU A 61 21.08 17.38 -37.83
CA LEU A 61 20.22 16.43 -38.54
C LEU A 61 20.98 15.76 -39.69
N VAL A 62 21.72 16.52 -40.49
CA VAL A 62 22.50 15.97 -41.61
C VAL A 62 23.55 14.96 -41.13
N ASN A 63 24.28 15.25 -40.06
CA ASN A 63 25.29 14.36 -39.48
C ASN A 63 24.66 13.06 -38.94
N ILE A 64 23.59 13.16 -38.14
CA ILE A 64 22.87 11.98 -37.62
C ILE A 64 22.34 11.11 -38.77
N MET A 65 21.78 11.70 -39.83
CA MET A 65 21.30 10.94 -40.99
C MET A 65 22.44 10.21 -41.72
N GLN A 66 23.62 10.82 -41.86
CA GLN A 66 24.79 10.17 -42.44
C GLN A 66 25.29 9.01 -41.58
N GLN A 67 25.32 9.17 -40.25
CA GLN A 67 25.69 8.09 -39.34
C GLN A 67 24.68 6.94 -39.38
N ILE A 68 23.37 7.23 -39.43
CA ILE A 68 22.32 6.22 -39.62
C ILE A 68 22.57 5.41 -40.89
N ASP A 69 22.87 6.05 -42.03
CA ASP A 69 23.15 5.35 -43.28
C ASP A 69 24.41 4.47 -43.21
N ILE A 70 25.46 4.92 -42.50
CA ILE A 70 26.67 4.13 -42.24
C ILE A 70 26.33 2.89 -41.39
N PHE A 71 25.69 3.07 -40.23
CA PHE A 71 25.37 1.97 -39.33
C PHE A 71 24.31 1.02 -39.89
N GLN A 72 23.36 1.50 -40.70
CA GLN A 72 22.37 0.65 -41.39
C GLN A 72 23.03 -0.30 -42.40
N SER A 73 24.16 0.09 -43.00
CA SER A 73 24.94 -0.78 -43.90
C SER A 73 25.79 -1.84 -43.17
N ARG A 74 26.03 -1.67 -41.85
CA ARG A 74 26.85 -2.59 -41.05
C ARG A 74 26.02 -3.76 -40.52
N GLN A 75 26.47 -4.99 -40.81
CA GLN A 75 26.01 -6.20 -40.12
C GLN A 75 26.83 -6.37 -38.83
N ARG A 76 26.17 -6.51 -37.67
CA ARG A 76 26.83 -6.88 -36.41
C ARG A 76 27.29 -8.33 -36.46
N LYS A 77 28.40 -8.62 -35.77
CA LYS A 77 28.84 -9.97 -35.42
C LYS A 77 28.61 -10.18 -33.93
N THR A 78 28.33 -11.42 -33.52
CA THR A 78 28.17 -11.82 -32.11
C THR A 78 29.41 -11.58 -31.23
N GLU A 79 30.56 -11.30 -31.83
CA GLU A 79 31.79 -10.92 -31.13
C GLU A 79 31.79 -9.44 -30.65
N ASP A 80 30.96 -8.58 -31.25
CA ASP A 80 30.81 -7.16 -30.87
C ASP A 80 29.90 -6.97 -29.61
N GLU A 81 29.36 -8.06 -29.04
CA GLU A 81 28.31 -8.01 -28.00
C GLU A 81 28.82 -8.06 -26.54
N LEU A 82 30.14 -8.17 -26.33
CA LEU A 82 30.76 -8.36 -25.01
C LEU A 82 31.21 -7.02 -24.37
N GLY A 83 30.25 -6.24 -23.88
CA GLY A 83 30.52 -5.01 -23.12
C GLY A 83 29.24 -4.33 -22.58
N PRO A 84 29.37 -3.28 -21.74
CA PRO A 84 28.22 -2.46 -21.35
C PRO A 84 27.62 -1.77 -22.57
N VAL A 85 26.36 -2.06 -22.88
CA VAL A 85 25.63 -1.54 -24.05
C VAL A 85 25.67 -0.02 -24.14
N GLU A 86 25.78 0.67 -23.01
CA GLU A 86 25.89 2.13 -22.90
C GLU A 86 27.15 2.72 -23.55
N SER A 87 28.21 1.92 -23.71
CA SER A 87 29.50 2.36 -24.28
C SER A 87 29.59 2.25 -25.79
N ASP A 88 28.58 1.66 -26.43
CA ASP A 88 28.52 1.46 -27.88
C ASP A 88 28.17 2.78 -28.61
N PRO A 89 28.97 3.24 -29.58
CA PRO A 89 28.64 4.40 -30.41
C PRO A 89 27.28 4.27 -31.13
N GLU A 90 26.86 3.05 -31.48
CA GLU A 90 25.55 2.81 -32.10
C GLU A 90 24.40 3.02 -31.10
N TYR A 91 24.59 2.69 -29.81
CA TYR A 91 23.61 2.98 -28.76
C TYR A 91 23.43 4.50 -28.55
N LEU A 92 24.53 5.25 -28.51
CA LEU A 92 24.47 6.72 -28.38
C LEU A 92 23.74 7.36 -29.56
N LEU A 93 24.03 6.91 -30.78
CA LEU A 93 23.31 7.33 -32.00
C LEU A 93 21.81 7.04 -31.91
N ILE A 94 21.40 5.87 -31.41
CA ILE A 94 19.99 5.49 -31.26
C ILE A 94 19.25 6.39 -30.25
N VAL A 95 19.90 6.73 -29.13
CA VAL A 95 19.33 7.66 -28.14
C VAL A 95 19.17 9.06 -28.74
N GLU A 96 20.18 9.57 -29.45
CA GLU A 96 20.12 10.88 -30.09
C GLU A 96 19.08 10.92 -31.24
N ALA A 97 19.07 9.91 -32.11
CA ALA A 97 18.10 9.73 -33.18
C ALA A 97 16.65 9.75 -32.65
N ASN A 98 16.37 9.09 -31.53
CA ASN A 98 15.04 9.10 -30.93
C ASN A 98 14.66 10.43 -30.23
N ASN A 99 15.64 11.22 -29.78
CA ASN A 99 15.37 12.60 -29.35
C ASN A 99 15.03 13.49 -30.54
N LEU A 100 15.73 13.32 -31.67
CA LEU A 100 15.49 14.03 -32.92
C LEU A 100 14.06 13.80 -33.46
N ILE A 101 13.50 12.60 -33.31
CA ILE A 101 12.09 12.30 -33.62
C ILE A 101 11.12 13.21 -32.84
N VAL A 102 11.43 13.54 -31.58
CA VAL A 102 10.60 14.42 -30.74
C VAL A 102 10.75 15.88 -31.18
N GLU A 103 11.97 16.33 -31.47
CA GLU A 103 12.23 17.67 -32.02
C GLU A 103 11.51 17.87 -33.37
N MET A 104 11.47 16.84 -34.22
CA MET A 104 10.72 16.85 -35.49
C MET A 104 9.20 16.96 -35.28
N ASP A 105 8.63 16.29 -34.27
CA ASP A 105 7.20 16.41 -33.96
C ASP A 105 6.81 17.80 -33.43
N ASP A 106 7.65 18.40 -32.57
CA ASP A 106 7.45 19.76 -32.09
C ASP A 106 7.62 20.80 -33.25
N GLU A 107 8.56 20.60 -34.18
CA GLU A 107 8.71 21.47 -35.37
C GLU A 107 7.55 21.31 -36.37
N ILE A 108 7.04 20.09 -36.59
CA ILE A 108 5.81 19.87 -37.40
C ILE A 108 4.60 20.58 -36.78
N LEU A 109 4.48 20.65 -35.45
CA LEU A 109 3.43 21.42 -34.77
C LEU A 109 3.58 22.93 -34.98
N ILE A 110 4.81 23.46 -35.00
CA ILE A 110 5.10 24.87 -35.31
C ILE A 110 4.71 25.18 -36.77
N ILE A 111 5.09 24.30 -37.70
CA ILE A 111 4.74 24.45 -39.13
C ILE A 111 3.22 24.37 -39.33
N HIS A 112 2.53 23.41 -38.70
CA HIS A 112 1.07 23.31 -38.72
C HIS A 112 0.40 24.62 -38.26
N LYS A 113 0.87 25.20 -37.16
CA LYS A 113 0.35 26.48 -36.65
C LYS A 113 0.56 27.63 -37.66
N PHE A 114 1.73 27.71 -38.29
CA PHE A 114 2.02 28.71 -39.33
C PHE A 114 1.12 28.53 -40.57
N VAL A 115 1.00 27.29 -41.07
CA VAL A 115 0.15 26.95 -42.21
C VAL A 115 -1.31 27.31 -41.91
N ARG A 116 -1.84 26.93 -40.74
CA ARG A 116 -3.19 27.28 -40.30
C ARG A 116 -3.40 28.79 -40.23
N ASP A 117 -2.52 29.52 -39.55
CA ASP A 117 -2.69 30.96 -39.32
C ASP A 117 -2.75 31.74 -40.65
N LYS A 118 -2.03 31.28 -41.70
CA LYS A 118 -2.12 31.85 -43.06
C LYS A 118 -3.30 31.30 -43.89
N TYR A 119 -3.52 29.97 -43.89
CA TYR A 119 -4.52 29.31 -44.73
C TYR A 119 -5.97 29.45 -44.22
N SER A 120 -6.16 29.82 -42.95
CA SER A 120 -7.47 30.18 -42.38
C SER A 120 -8.21 31.28 -43.16
N LYS A 121 -7.49 32.14 -43.88
CA LYS A 121 -8.09 33.11 -44.82
C LYS A 121 -8.88 32.44 -45.95
N ARG A 122 -8.43 31.27 -46.42
CA ARG A 122 -8.97 30.53 -47.57
C ARG A 122 -10.02 29.50 -47.20
N PHE A 123 -9.79 28.77 -46.12
CA PHE A 123 -10.68 27.72 -45.65
C PHE A 123 -10.69 27.68 -44.10
N PRO A 124 -11.37 28.64 -43.44
CA PRO A 124 -11.33 28.79 -41.99
C PRO A 124 -11.87 27.58 -41.23
N GLU A 125 -12.81 26.83 -41.81
CA GLU A 125 -13.41 25.67 -41.17
C GLU A 125 -12.48 24.44 -41.10
N LEU A 126 -11.42 24.39 -41.92
CA LEU A 126 -10.65 23.15 -42.14
C LEU A 126 -10.00 22.56 -40.87
N GLU A 127 -9.56 23.40 -39.92
CA GLU A 127 -8.96 22.94 -38.64
C GLU A 127 -9.97 22.14 -37.79
N SER A 128 -11.26 22.47 -37.90
CA SER A 128 -12.32 21.73 -37.21
C SER A 128 -12.68 20.39 -37.86
N LEU A 129 -12.25 20.18 -39.11
CA LEU A 129 -12.55 18.99 -39.92
C LEU A 129 -11.38 17.99 -39.94
N VAL A 130 -10.15 18.50 -39.98
CA VAL A 130 -8.91 17.69 -39.97
C VAL A 130 -8.10 18.04 -38.72
N VAL A 131 -8.24 17.20 -37.70
CA VAL A 131 -7.69 17.41 -36.34
C VAL A 131 -6.19 17.07 -36.27
N GLY A 132 -5.71 16.22 -37.17
CA GLY A 132 -4.31 15.76 -37.22
C GLY A 132 -3.39 16.82 -37.86
N PRO A 133 -2.28 17.23 -37.21
CA PRO A 133 -1.42 18.30 -37.73
C PRO A 133 -0.79 18.00 -39.10
N LEU A 134 -0.36 16.76 -39.33
CA LEU A 134 0.26 16.35 -40.58
C LEU A 134 -0.77 16.20 -41.69
N GLU A 135 -1.90 15.56 -41.39
CA GLU A 135 -3.02 15.38 -42.31
C GLU A 135 -3.61 16.73 -42.73
N TYR A 136 -3.68 17.71 -41.81
CA TYR A 136 -4.08 19.08 -42.12
C TYR A 136 -3.13 19.70 -43.14
N VAL A 137 -1.82 19.66 -42.87
CA VAL A 137 -0.81 20.26 -43.74
C VAL A 137 -0.75 19.59 -45.13
N GLN A 138 -0.94 18.27 -45.20
CA GLN A 138 -1.09 17.54 -46.46
C GLN A 138 -2.38 17.94 -47.19
N THR A 139 -3.52 18.05 -46.49
CA THR A 139 -4.79 18.51 -47.08
C THR A 139 -4.67 19.92 -47.65
N VAL A 140 -4.00 20.83 -46.96
CA VAL A 140 -3.76 22.21 -47.42
C VAL A 140 -2.94 22.23 -48.71
N LYS A 141 -1.89 21.41 -48.81
CA LYS A 141 -1.08 21.27 -50.02
C LYS A 141 -1.90 20.81 -51.22
N GLU A 142 -2.73 19.79 -51.02
CA GLU A 142 -3.55 19.14 -52.05
C GLU A 142 -4.79 19.93 -52.49
N LEU A 143 -5.27 20.89 -51.68
CA LEU A 143 -6.40 21.77 -52.02
C LEU A 143 -5.96 23.14 -52.57
N GLY A 144 -4.83 23.69 -52.09
CA GLY A 144 -4.32 24.99 -52.51
C GLY A 144 -5.38 26.10 -52.48
N ASN A 145 -5.48 26.89 -53.55
CA ASN A 145 -6.54 27.90 -53.70
C ASN A 145 -7.86 27.32 -54.28
N THR A 146 -7.84 26.11 -54.85
CA THR A 146 -8.92 25.54 -55.68
C THR A 146 -9.62 24.40 -54.95
N LEU A 147 -10.46 24.73 -53.97
CA LEU A 147 -11.09 23.76 -53.08
C LEU A 147 -12.00 22.71 -53.78
N GLU A 148 -12.38 22.92 -55.05
CA GLU A 148 -13.10 21.91 -55.85
C GLU A 148 -12.30 20.60 -56.03
N GLN A 149 -10.97 20.66 -55.91
CA GLN A 149 -10.09 19.49 -55.93
C GLN A 149 -10.43 18.47 -54.82
N SER A 150 -11.12 18.88 -53.74
CA SER A 150 -11.62 17.99 -52.68
C SER A 150 -12.57 16.87 -53.15
N LYS A 151 -13.15 16.97 -54.35
CA LYS A 151 -14.08 15.97 -54.91
C LYS A 151 -13.39 14.87 -55.72
N ASN A 152 -12.28 15.19 -56.38
CA ASN A 152 -11.68 14.36 -57.44
C ASN A 152 -10.15 14.16 -57.26
N ASN A 153 -9.60 14.41 -56.08
CA ASN A 153 -8.17 14.20 -55.81
C ASN A 153 -7.91 12.75 -55.35
N GLU A 154 -7.08 12.02 -56.10
CA GLU A 154 -6.71 10.62 -55.84
C GLU A 154 -5.77 10.42 -54.64
N VAL A 155 -5.12 11.48 -54.16
CA VAL A 155 -4.13 11.47 -53.07
C VAL A 155 -4.81 11.60 -51.70
N LEU A 156 -5.90 12.38 -51.57
CA LEU A 156 -6.60 12.56 -50.28
C LEU A 156 -7.05 11.24 -49.61
N PRO A 157 -7.57 10.22 -50.33
CA PRO A 157 -7.92 8.92 -49.75
C PRO A 157 -6.76 8.12 -49.16
N THR A 158 -5.50 8.50 -49.43
CA THR A 158 -4.33 7.78 -48.89
C THR A 158 -4.04 8.11 -47.43
N PHE A 159 -4.52 9.26 -46.93
CA PHE A 159 -4.30 9.71 -45.54
C PHE A 159 -5.55 10.23 -44.82
N LEU A 160 -6.67 10.48 -45.52
CA LEU A 160 -7.97 10.81 -44.91
C LEU A 160 -9.01 9.71 -45.10
N THR A 161 -9.91 9.56 -44.11
CA THR A 161 -11.08 8.68 -44.28
C THR A 161 -12.07 9.26 -45.28
N GLN A 162 -12.80 8.39 -45.99
CA GLN A 162 -13.85 8.83 -46.94
C GLN A 162 -14.96 9.67 -46.26
N ALA A 163 -15.22 9.44 -44.97
CA ALA A 163 -16.14 10.29 -44.21
C ALA A 163 -15.60 11.72 -44.05
N THR A 164 -14.31 11.86 -43.71
CA THR A 164 -13.64 13.17 -43.59
C THR A 164 -13.61 13.90 -44.93
N ILE A 165 -13.25 13.21 -46.03
CA ILE A 165 -13.21 13.79 -47.38
C ILE A 165 -14.59 14.31 -47.81
N MET A 166 -15.65 13.52 -47.57
CA MET A 166 -17.04 13.96 -47.85
C MET A 166 -17.42 15.22 -47.07
N VAL A 167 -17.10 15.30 -45.76
CA VAL A 167 -17.39 16.50 -44.95
C VAL A 167 -16.58 17.70 -45.46
N VAL A 168 -15.28 17.54 -45.67
CA VAL A 168 -14.41 18.60 -46.21
C VAL A 168 -14.92 19.11 -47.57
N SER A 169 -15.37 18.23 -48.45
CA SER A 169 -15.93 18.56 -49.78
C SER A 169 -17.27 19.31 -49.72
N VAL A 170 -18.15 18.94 -48.78
CA VAL A 170 -19.43 19.64 -48.53
C VAL A 170 -19.18 21.03 -47.91
N THR A 171 -18.25 21.16 -46.97
CA THR A 171 -17.89 22.45 -46.38
C THR A 171 -17.10 23.33 -47.37
N ALA A 172 -16.22 22.75 -48.18
CA ALA A 172 -15.52 23.45 -49.28
C ALA A 172 -16.49 24.05 -50.31
N SER A 173 -17.67 23.44 -50.48
CA SER A 173 -18.73 23.95 -51.35
C SER A 173 -19.59 25.06 -50.72
N THR A 174 -19.40 25.35 -49.42
CA THR A 174 -20.21 26.33 -48.66
C THR A 174 -19.40 27.36 -47.85
N THR A 175 -18.07 27.23 -47.80
CA THR A 175 -17.15 28.15 -47.10
C THR A 175 -17.14 29.56 -47.72
N GLN A 176 -16.91 30.57 -46.87
CA GLN A 176 -16.87 31.99 -47.24
C GLN A 176 -15.44 32.58 -47.29
N GLY A 177 -14.41 31.73 -47.34
CA GLY A 177 -13.01 32.16 -47.38
C GLY A 177 -12.61 32.91 -48.66
N GLN A 178 -11.54 33.70 -48.56
CA GLN A 178 -10.97 34.51 -49.64
C GLN A 178 -9.80 33.79 -50.34
N LEU A 179 -9.57 34.07 -51.62
CA LEU A 179 -8.39 33.54 -52.33
C LEU A 179 -7.10 34.13 -51.75
N LEU A 180 -6.08 33.28 -51.55
CA LEU A 180 -4.74 33.72 -51.14
C LEU A 180 -4.01 34.34 -52.33
N ASN A 181 -3.22 35.38 -52.08
CA ASN A 181 -2.32 35.95 -53.07
C ASN A 181 -1.21 34.93 -53.45
N GLU A 182 -0.61 35.04 -54.63
CA GLU A 182 0.40 34.08 -55.12
C GLU A 182 1.58 33.94 -54.14
N ASN A 183 2.05 35.03 -53.54
CA ASN A 183 3.10 35.02 -52.52
C ASN A 183 2.67 34.27 -51.24
N GLU A 184 1.43 34.44 -50.78
CA GLU A 184 0.92 33.75 -49.59
C GLU A 184 0.72 32.25 -49.85
N LEU A 185 0.24 31.89 -51.05
CA LEU A 185 0.11 30.51 -51.49
C LEU A 185 1.48 29.83 -51.62
N PHE A 186 2.50 30.56 -52.09
CA PHE A 186 3.88 30.06 -52.15
C PHE A 186 4.44 29.77 -50.76
N GLU A 187 4.32 30.70 -49.81
CA GLU A 187 4.77 30.51 -48.42
C GLU A 187 4.06 29.35 -47.72
N VAL A 188 2.76 29.17 -47.98
CA VAL A 188 1.99 28.02 -47.46
C VAL A 188 2.48 26.71 -48.08
N ARG A 189 2.75 26.67 -49.40
CA ARG A 189 3.28 25.47 -50.07
C ARG A 189 4.68 25.10 -49.59
N GLU A 190 5.59 26.07 -49.46
CA GLU A 190 6.94 25.85 -48.92
C GLU A 190 6.88 25.25 -47.49
N ALA A 191 5.99 25.78 -46.64
CA ALA A 191 5.77 25.24 -45.31
C ALA A 191 5.18 23.81 -45.34
N CYS A 192 4.23 23.53 -46.24
CA CYS A 192 3.70 22.19 -46.43
C CYS A 192 4.76 21.18 -46.88
N ASP A 193 5.62 21.54 -47.84
CA ASP A 193 6.71 20.70 -48.31
C ASP A 193 7.74 20.45 -47.21
N MET A 194 8.04 21.46 -46.38
CA MET A 194 8.91 21.35 -45.21
C MET A 194 8.39 20.33 -44.18
N ALA A 195 7.12 20.37 -43.81
CA ALA A 195 6.54 19.39 -42.88
C ALA A 195 6.53 17.97 -43.46
N ILE A 196 6.25 17.82 -44.77
CA ILE A 196 6.24 16.51 -45.43
C ILE A 196 7.65 15.91 -45.49
N ASP A 197 8.67 16.71 -45.80
CA ASP A 197 10.06 16.24 -45.84
C ASP A 197 10.60 15.93 -44.44
N LEU A 198 10.27 16.74 -43.42
CA LEU A 198 10.56 16.41 -42.03
C LEU A 198 9.90 15.09 -41.61
N ASN A 199 8.65 14.84 -42.01
CA ASN A 199 7.97 13.57 -41.71
C ASN A 199 8.61 12.37 -42.44
N LYS A 200 9.10 12.52 -43.67
CA LYS A 200 9.87 11.45 -44.36
C LYS A 200 11.16 11.13 -43.62
N LEU A 201 11.91 12.15 -43.18
CA LEU A 201 13.13 11.98 -42.41
C LEU A 201 12.81 11.32 -41.06
N LYS A 202 11.77 11.78 -40.35
CA LYS A 202 11.26 11.17 -39.12
C LYS A 202 10.96 9.67 -39.28
N LEU A 203 10.29 9.27 -40.37
CA LEU A 203 10.00 7.87 -40.64
C LEU A 203 11.28 7.05 -40.84
N LYS A 204 12.25 7.53 -41.63
CA LYS A 204 13.55 6.87 -41.80
C LYS A 204 14.32 6.71 -40.47
N VAL A 205 14.30 7.74 -39.62
CA VAL A 205 14.91 7.67 -38.27
C VAL A 205 14.15 6.69 -37.36
N TYR A 206 12.81 6.66 -37.44
CA TYR A 206 11.98 5.74 -36.68
C TYR A 206 12.23 4.27 -37.07
N GLU A 207 12.29 3.96 -38.38
CA GLU A 207 12.62 2.63 -38.90
C GLU A 207 14.02 2.15 -38.46
N TYR A 208 15.00 3.04 -38.44
CA TYR A 208 16.33 2.74 -37.90
C TYR A 208 16.29 2.43 -36.40
N VAL A 209 15.65 3.28 -35.59
CA VAL A 209 15.51 3.06 -34.14
C VAL A 209 14.74 1.77 -33.86
N GLU A 210 13.66 1.48 -34.57
CA GLU A 210 12.86 0.26 -34.40
C GLU A 210 13.67 -0.99 -34.75
N SER A 211 14.35 -1.00 -35.89
CA SER A 211 15.16 -2.14 -36.36
C SER A 211 16.42 -2.39 -35.53
N ARG A 212 16.98 -1.38 -34.83
CA ARG A 212 18.13 -1.57 -33.93
C ARG A 212 17.74 -1.85 -32.49
N MET A 213 16.62 -1.29 -32.01
CA MET A 213 16.20 -1.47 -30.62
C MET A 213 15.76 -2.92 -30.31
N THR A 214 15.27 -3.65 -31.30
CA THR A 214 14.99 -5.10 -31.19
C THR A 214 16.23 -5.94 -30.91
N TYR A 215 17.44 -5.50 -31.27
CA TYR A 215 18.68 -6.19 -30.91
C TYR A 215 19.20 -5.77 -29.54
N ILE A 216 19.04 -4.50 -29.17
CA ILE A 216 19.57 -3.93 -27.92
C ILE A 216 18.73 -4.29 -26.69
N ALA A 217 17.40 -4.23 -26.81
CA ALA A 217 16.47 -4.50 -25.72
C ALA A 217 15.21 -5.21 -26.26
N PRO A 218 15.34 -6.45 -26.76
CA PRO A 218 14.24 -7.19 -27.39
C PRO A 218 13.01 -7.31 -26.48
N ASN A 219 13.20 -7.71 -25.22
CA ASN A 219 12.09 -8.03 -24.33
C ASN A 219 11.37 -6.75 -23.88
N LEU A 220 12.09 -5.68 -23.59
CA LEU A 220 11.54 -4.37 -23.23
C LEU A 220 10.75 -3.78 -24.42
N SER A 221 11.31 -3.86 -25.63
CA SER A 221 10.70 -3.31 -26.85
C SER A 221 9.37 -3.96 -27.20
N VAL A 222 9.24 -5.27 -27.01
CA VAL A 222 7.97 -5.99 -27.21
C VAL A 222 6.85 -5.45 -26.30
N ILE A 223 7.18 -5.02 -25.07
CA ILE A 223 6.22 -4.55 -24.07
C ILE A 223 5.80 -3.09 -24.27
N VAL A 224 6.76 -2.17 -24.48
CA VAL A 224 6.48 -0.72 -24.54
C VAL A 224 6.59 -0.08 -25.93
N GLY A 225 7.12 -0.81 -26.92
CA GLY A 225 7.47 -0.29 -28.25
C GLY A 225 8.86 0.35 -28.28
N ALA A 226 9.55 0.24 -29.42
CA ALA A 226 10.96 0.65 -29.57
C ALA A 226 11.23 2.12 -29.18
N SER A 227 10.44 3.08 -29.66
CA SER A 227 10.62 4.50 -29.28
C SER A 227 10.38 4.75 -27.79
N THR A 228 9.43 4.05 -27.15
CA THR A 228 9.22 4.18 -25.70
C THR A 228 10.39 3.57 -24.93
N ALA A 229 10.92 2.43 -25.38
CA ALA A 229 12.12 1.81 -24.80
C ALA A 229 13.33 2.74 -24.91
N ALA A 230 13.56 3.36 -26.07
CA ALA A 230 14.60 4.36 -26.30
C ALA A 230 14.50 5.54 -25.31
N LYS A 231 13.31 6.12 -25.13
CA LYS A 231 13.08 7.25 -24.20
C LYS A 231 13.35 6.88 -22.75
N ILE A 232 12.92 5.68 -22.34
CA ILE A 232 13.11 5.17 -20.98
C ILE A 232 14.60 4.90 -20.71
N MET A 233 15.31 4.23 -21.63
CA MET A 233 16.74 3.95 -21.48
C MET A 233 17.61 5.20 -21.55
N GLY A 234 17.29 6.14 -22.45
CA GLY A 234 17.99 7.42 -22.56
C GLY A 234 17.93 8.23 -21.25
N VAL A 235 16.74 8.37 -20.65
CA VAL A 235 16.59 9.09 -19.36
C VAL A 235 17.05 8.27 -18.15
N ALA A 236 17.04 6.95 -18.23
CA ALA A 236 17.64 6.09 -17.21
C ALA A 236 19.18 6.05 -17.27
N GLY A 237 19.80 6.56 -18.35
CA GLY A 237 21.24 6.50 -18.57
C GLY A 237 21.74 5.08 -18.84
N GLY A 238 20.99 4.28 -19.60
CA GLY A 238 21.37 2.92 -19.98
C GLY A 238 20.41 1.82 -19.58
N LEU A 239 20.56 0.66 -20.21
CA LEU A 239 19.85 -0.58 -19.89
C LEU A 239 20.29 -1.14 -18.51
N THR A 240 21.59 -1.06 -18.21
CA THR A 240 22.22 -1.45 -16.94
C THR A 240 21.74 -0.60 -15.76
N ASN A 241 21.44 0.67 -16.00
CA ASN A 241 20.88 1.56 -14.97
C ASN A 241 19.36 1.36 -14.86
N LEU A 242 18.65 1.20 -15.98
CA LEU A 242 17.22 0.88 -16.00
C LEU A 242 16.89 -0.43 -15.25
N SER A 243 17.69 -1.49 -15.42
CA SER A 243 17.48 -2.78 -14.76
C SER A 243 17.58 -2.71 -13.23
N LYS A 244 18.39 -1.77 -12.71
CA LYS A 244 18.54 -1.48 -11.28
C LYS A 244 17.42 -0.60 -10.72
N MET A 245 16.72 0.18 -11.54
CA MET A 245 15.64 1.06 -11.08
C MET A 245 14.41 0.26 -10.58
N PRO A 246 13.71 0.72 -9.52
CA PRO A 246 12.45 0.14 -9.10
C PRO A 246 11.30 0.62 -10.00
N ALA A 247 10.29 -0.24 -10.22
CA ALA A 247 9.17 0.02 -11.14
C ALA A 247 8.37 1.30 -10.85
N CYS A 248 8.36 1.77 -9.60
CA CYS A 248 7.74 3.05 -9.22
C CYS A 248 8.48 4.27 -9.80
N ASN A 249 9.81 4.19 -9.95
CA ASN A 249 10.62 5.24 -10.58
C ASN A 249 10.52 5.13 -12.10
N VAL A 250 10.56 3.92 -12.66
CA VAL A 250 10.40 3.67 -14.11
C VAL A 250 9.07 4.22 -14.64
N LEU A 251 7.99 4.15 -13.84
CA LEU A 251 6.68 4.77 -14.14
C LEU A 251 6.73 6.30 -14.26
N LEU A 252 7.71 6.96 -13.64
CA LEU A 252 7.86 8.43 -13.56
C LEU A 252 8.92 8.97 -14.53
N LEU A 253 9.73 8.13 -15.17
CA LEU A 253 10.70 8.57 -16.18
C LEU A 253 9.99 9.36 -17.29
N GLY A 254 10.47 10.57 -17.58
CA GLY A 254 9.84 11.48 -18.54
C GLY A 254 8.66 12.32 -18.01
N SER A 255 8.32 12.27 -16.71
CA SER A 255 7.22 13.09 -16.17
C SER A 255 7.61 14.57 -16.04
N GLN A 256 7.36 15.37 -17.07
CA GLN A 256 7.56 16.83 -17.03
C GLN A 256 6.38 17.57 -16.40
N LYS A 257 6.66 18.48 -15.47
CA LYS A 257 5.70 19.51 -15.02
C LYS A 257 5.59 20.62 -16.08
N LYS A 258 4.92 20.38 -17.21
CA LYS A 258 4.62 21.45 -18.18
C LYS A 258 3.66 22.48 -17.55
N LEU A 259 4.23 23.54 -16.98
CA LEU A 259 3.53 24.77 -16.59
C LEU A 259 3.13 25.53 -17.87
N LEU A 260 1.93 25.23 -18.39
CA LEU A 260 1.44 25.86 -19.60
C LEU A 260 1.11 27.34 -19.35
N SER A 261 1.95 28.24 -19.85
CA SER A 261 1.69 29.68 -19.87
C SER A 261 0.66 30.01 -20.94
N GLY A 262 -0.64 29.87 -20.60
CA GLY A 262 -1.74 30.18 -21.50
C GLY A 262 -3.05 29.54 -21.06
N PHE A 263 -4.16 30.23 -21.26
CA PHE A 263 -5.50 29.84 -20.78
C PHE A 263 -6.02 28.52 -21.37
N SER A 264 -5.65 27.40 -20.76
CA SER A 264 -6.36 26.11 -20.83
C SER A 264 -5.90 25.19 -19.70
N GLN A 265 -6.75 24.97 -18.69
CA GLN A 265 -6.50 23.94 -17.66
C GLN A 265 -6.73 22.54 -18.24
N VAL A 266 -5.74 22.01 -18.94
CA VAL A 266 -5.60 20.56 -19.10
C VAL A 266 -4.97 20.03 -17.82
N ASN A 267 -5.70 19.20 -17.08
CA ASN A 267 -5.23 18.63 -15.81
C ASN A 267 -3.96 17.80 -16.04
N ALA A 268 -2.80 18.31 -15.61
CA ALA A 268 -1.59 17.50 -15.51
C ALA A 268 -1.84 16.36 -14.50
N MET A 269 -2.02 15.14 -15.00
CA MET A 269 -2.30 13.99 -14.15
C MET A 269 -1.04 13.63 -13.35
N PRO A 270 -1.12 13.50 -12.01
CA PRO A 270 0.04 13.15 -11.21
C PRO A 270 0.47 11.70 -11.49
N HIS A 271 1.78 11.51 -11.65
CA HIS A 271 2.45 10.23 -11.92
C HIS A 271 2.26 9.65 -13.34
N THR A 272 2.37 10.48 -14.38
CA THR A 272 2.42 10.04 -15.79
C THR A 272 3.81 10.31 -16.40
N GLY A 273 4.64 9.27 -16.53
CA GLY A 273 5.87 9.27 -17.33
C GLY A 273 5.67 8.62 -18.71
N PHE A 274 6.75 8.33 -19.44
CA PHE A 274 6.72 7.78 -20.80
C PHE A 274 5.87 6.52 -20.94
N ILE A 275 5.92 5.60 -19.96
CA ILE A 275 5.11 4.37 -19.95
C ILE A 275 3.61 4.66 -19.98
N PHE A 276 3.15 5.79 -19.43
CA PHE A 276 1.73 6.15 -19.52
C PHE A 276 1.29 6.37 -20.96
N HIS A 277 2.19 6.78 -21.86
CA HIS A 277 1.90 7.12 -23.25
C HIS A 277 2.07 5.95 -24.23
N CYS A 278 2.49 4.76 -23.78
CA CYS A 278 2.57 3.61 -24.68
C CYS A 278 1.17 3.14 -25.12
N SER A 279 1.08 2.54 -26.31
CA SER A 279 -0.17 2.06 -26.91
C SER A 279 -0.94 1.10 -25.99
N LEU A 280 -0.23 0.17 -25.35
CA LEU A 280 -0.79 -0.82 -24.42
C LEU A 280 -1.53 -0.17 -23.24
N VAL A 281 -1.09 1.02 -22.78
CA VAL A 281 -1.80 1.80 -21.76
C VAL A 281 -2.91 2.65 -22.37
N GLN A 282 -2.66 3.36 -23.48
CA GLN A 282 -3.64 4.29 -24.06
C GLN A 282 -4.87 3.60 -24.66
N ASN A 283 -4.75 2.35 -25.12
CA ASN A 283 -5.87 1.54 -25.63
C ASN A 283 -6.91 1.20 -24.54
N ASN A 284 -6.59 1.35 -23.26
CA ASN A 284 -7.50 1.09 -22.16
C ASN A 284 -8.45 2.28 -21.86
N PRO A 285 -9.65 2.05 -21.28
CA PRO A 285 -10.51 3.11 -20.77
C PRO A 285 -9.78 4.01 -19.75
N PRO A 286 -10.09 5.33 -19.68
CA PRO A 286 -9.34 6.29 -18.86
C PRO A 286 -9.23 5.90 -17.39
N ASP A 287 -10.27 5.30 -16.82
CA ASP A 287 -10.32 4.81 -15.43
C ASP A 287 -9.34 3.67 -15.14
N LEU A 288 -8.96 2.91 -16.17
CA LEU A 288 -8.04 1.77 -16.09
C LEU A 288 -6.60 2.13 -16.49
N ARG A 289 -6.36 3.19 -17.29
CA ARG A 289 -5.01 3.59 -17.76
C ARG A 289 -3.98 3.70 -16.63
N ARG A 290 -4.36 4.23 -15.46
CA ARG A 290 -3.45 4.35 -14.30
C ARG A 290 -3.09 2.99 -13.68
N LYS A 291 -3.97 2.00 -13.73
CA LYS A 291 -3.68 0.62 -13.31
C LYS A 291 -2.81 -0.08 -14.35
N ALA A 292 -3.13 0.08 -15.64
CA ALA A 292 -2.36 -0.43 -16.76
C ALA A 292 -0.90 0.07 -16.71
N ALA A 293 -0.67 1.38 -16.56
CA ALA A 293 0.67 1.95 -16.53
C ALA A 293 1.55 1.38 -15.41
N ARG A 294 1.01 1.17 -14.20
CA ARG A 294 1.74 0.51 -13.10
C ARG A 294 2.14 -0.93 -13.45
N LEU A 295 1.22 -1.66 -14.08
CA LEU A 295 1.39 -3.06 -14.44
C LEU A 295 2.43 -3.22 -15.56
N VAL A 296 2.35 -2.36 -16.58
CA VAL A 296 3.36 -2.24 -17.65
C VAL A 296 4.73 -1.85 -17.07
N ALA A 297 4.82 -0.82 -16.21
CA ALA A 297 6.10 -0.41 -15.60
C ALA A 297 6.77 -1.55 -14.80
N THR A 298 5.97 -2.34 -14.07
CA THR A 298 6.47 -3.51 -13.33
C THR A 298 7.06 -4.56 -14.27
N LYS A 299 6.34 -4.89 -15.35
CA LYS A 299 6.78 -5.88 -16.34
C LYS A 299 7.93 -5.40 -17.21
N SER A 300 7.98 -4.11 -17.53
CA SER A 300 9.08 -3.46 -18.26
C SER A 300 10.37 -3.47 -17.45
N THR A 301 10.29 -3.28 -16.13
CA THR A 301 11.46 -3.37 -15.22
C THR A 301 12.03 -4.79 -15.18
N LEU A 302 11.17 -5.81 -15.27
CA LEU A 302 11.62 -7.21 -15.37
C LEU A 302 12.24 -7.50 -16.75
N ALA A 303 11.61 -7.05 -17.84
CA ALA A 303 12.16 -7.21 -19.18
C ALA A 303 13.53 -6.54 -19.34
N ALA A 304 13.70 -5.32 -18.81
CA ALA A 304 15.00 -4.63 -18.80
C ALA A 304 16.10 -5.38 -18.02
N ARG A 305 15.75 -6.24 -17.04
CA ARG A 305 16.71 -7.12 -16.34
C ARG A 305 17.09 -8.34 -17.18
N VAL A 306 16.12 -8.92 -17.88
CA VAL A 306 16.32 -10.04 -18.82
C VAL A 306 17.19 -9.61 -19.99
N ASP A 307 16.91 -8.42 -20.56
CA ASP A 307 17.71 -7.81 -21.61
C ASP A 307 19.14 -7.49 -21.11
N ALA A 308 19.29 -6.87 -19.93
CA ALA A 308 20.60 -6.55 -19.34
C ALA A 308 21.44 -7.78 -18.95
N ALA A 309 20.80 -8.95 -18.78
CA ALA A 309 21.46 -10.23 -18.50
C ALA A 309 21.63 -11.09 -19.76
N HIS A 310 21.19 -10.62 -20.93
CA HIS A 310 21.17 -11.35 -22.20
C HIS A 310 20.49 -12.74 -22.14
N GLU A 311 19.51 -12.92 -21.25
CA GLU A 311 18.84 -14.22 -21.02
C GLU A 311 17.91 -14.66 -22.17
N SER A 312 17.42 -13.72 -22.99
CA SER A 312 16.55 -13.99 -24.15
C SER A 312 16.78 -12.94 -25.24
N LEU A 313 17.63 -13.27 -26.22
CA LEU A 313 17.96 -12.40 -27.35
C LEU A 313 16.85 -12.36 -28.42
N ASP A 314 15.89 -13.28 -28.36
CA ASP A 314 14.76 -13.45 -29.28
C ASP A 314 13.49 -12.68 -28.86
N GLY A 315 13.45 -12.12 -27.65
CA GLY A 315 12.30 -11.38 -27.12
C GLY A 315 11.13 -12.24 -26.62
N HIS A 316 11.28 -13.58 -26.58
CA HIS A 316 10.22 -14.50 -26.18
C HIS A 316 9.75 -14.27 -24.72
N ILE A 317 10.67 -13.91 -23.82
CA ILE A 317 10.31 -13.57 -22.44
C ILE A 317 9.47 -12.28 -22.42
N GLY A 318 9.80 -11.28 -23.24
CA GLY A 318 9.02 -10.06 -23.44
C GLY A 318 7.61 -10.33 -23.94
N MET A 319 7.44 -11.26 -24.89
CA MET A 319 6.12 -11.71 -25.38
C MET A 319 5.32 -12.36 -24.24
N THR A 320 5.93 -13.28 -23.50
CA THR A 320 5.29 -13.93 -22.34
C THR A 320 4.86 -12.90 -21.29
N LEU A 321 5.72 -11.93 -20.98
CA LEU A 321 5.43 -10.84 -20.04
C LEU A 321 4.32 -9.91 -20.57
N LYS A 322 4.21 -9.71 -21.89
CA LYS A 322 3.14 -8.94 -22.54
C LYS A 322 1.79 -9.64 -22.50
N GLU A 323 1.72 -10.93 -22.80
CA GLU A 323 0.47 -11.70 -22.62
C GLU A 323 -0.02 -11.63 -21.17
N ASP A 324 0.91 -11.64 -20.21
CA ASP A 324 0.63 -11.54 -18.78
C ASP A 324 0.07 -10.16 -18.37
N ILE A 325 0.37 -9.11 -19.16
CA ILE A 325 -0.23 -7.78 -19.04
C ILE A 325 -1.65 -7.82 -19.62
N GLU A 326 -1.80 -8.29 -20.85
CA GLU A 326 -3.06 -8.33 -21.59
C GLU A 326 -4.13 -9.16 -20.85
N LYS A 327 -3.81 -10.39 -20.42
CA LYS A 327 -4.70 -11.25 -19.60
C LYS A 327 -5.16 -10.58 -18.30
N LYS A 328 -4.36 -9.69 -17.70
CA LYS A 328 -4.73 -8.94 -16.49
C LYS A 328 -5.54 -7.69 -16.80
N LEU A 329 -5.37 -7.08 -17.97
CA LEU A 329 -6.17 -5.96 -18.44
C LEU A 329 -7.56 -6.42 -18.87
N ASP A 330 -7.67 -7.53 -19.60
CA ASP A 330 -8.95 -8.14 -19.99
C ASP A 330 -9.79 -8.44 -18.74
N LYS A 331 -9.19 -9.09 -17.74
CA LYS A 331 -9.82 -9.35 -16.43
C LYS A 331 -10.20 -8.09 -15.64
N LEU A 332 -9.57 -6.95 -15.92
CA LEU A 332 -9.97 -5.65 -15.34
C LEU A 332 -11.10 -4.97 -16.12
N THR A 333 -11.35 -5.37 -17.36
CA THR A 333 -12.49 -4.94 -18.18
C THR A 333 -13.72 -5.84 -18.04
N GLU A 334 -13.57 -7.08 -17.52
CA GLU A 334 -14.69 -7.95 -17.16
C GLU A 334 -15.71 -7.22 -16.27
N PRO A 335 -17.01 -7.24 -16.59
CA PRO A 335 -18.03 -6.66 -15.72
C PRO A 335 -18.06 -7.42 -14.38
N PRO A 336 -18.26 -6.73 -13.24
CA PRO A 336 -18.25 -7.37 -11.95
C PRO A 336 -19.33 -8.48 -11.90
N PRO A 337 -19.02 -9.69 -11.40
CA PRO A 337 -19.93 -10.82 -11.45
C PRO A 337 -21.27 -10.47 -10.81
N VAL A 338 -22.35 -10.79 -11.51
CA VAL A 338 -23.71 -10.48 -11.07
C VAL A 338 -23.94 -11.09 -9.70
N LYS A 339 -24.11 -10.23 -8.69
CA LYS A 339 -24.39 -10.67 -7.33
C LYS A 339 -25.75 -11.36 -7.31
N PHE A 340 -25.76 -12.69 -7.30
CA PHE A 340 -26.97 -13.47 -7.07
C PHE A 340 -27.62 -13.00 -5.77
N ILE A 341 -28.74 -12.30 -5.90
CA ILE A 341 -29.58 -11.92 -4.77
C ILE A 341 -30.22 -13.22 -4.29
N LYS A 342 -29.60 -13.88 -3.31
CA LYS A 342 -30.24 -15.00 -2.60
C LYS A 342 -31.62 -14.51 -2.14
N PRO A 343 -32.72 -15.18 -2.52
CA PRO A 343 -34.05 -14.78 -2.09
C PRO A 343 -34.07 -14.67 -0.57
N LEU A 344 -34.52 -13.51 -0.06
CA LEU A 344 -34.64 -13.35 1.38
C LEU A 344 -35.62 -14.42 1.89
N PRO A 345 -35.25 -15.20 2.93
CA PRO A 345 -36.18 -16.15 3.52
C PRO A 345 -37.44 -15.40 3.95
N LYS A 346 -38.60 -15.98 3.62
CA LYS A 346 -39.92 -15.36 3.78
C LYS A 346 -40.03 -14.74 5.18
N PRO A 347 -40.33 -13.43 5.33
CA PRO A 347 -40.36 -12.79 6.64
C PRO A 347 -41.33 -13.51 7.57
N ILE A 348 -40.80 -14.19 8.59
CA ILE A 348 -41.60 -14.71 9.70
C ILE A 348 -41.94 -13.48 10.55
N ASP A 349 -43.07 -12.84 10.24
CA ASP A 349 -43.57 -11.68 10.99
C ASP A 349 -43.92 -12.11 12.43
N PRO A 350 -43.16 -11.70 13.47
CA PRO A 350 -43.55 -11.97 14.84
C PRO A 350 -44.69 -11.01 15.22
N GLY A 351 -45.84 -11.57 15.61
CA GLY A 351 -47.05 -10.79 15.93
C GLY A 351 -46.82 -9.76 17.05
N ARG A 352 -46.59 -8.48 16.69
CA ARG A 352 -46.37 -7.40 17.65
C ARG A 352 -47.68 -6.93 18.29
N LYS A 353 -47.72 -6.93 19.64
CA LYS A 353 -48.85 -6.38 20.42
C LYS A 353 -49.03 -4.87 20.17
N LYS A 354 -50.22 -4.47 19.70
CA LYS A 354 -50.56 -3.08 19.37
C LYS A 354 -50.82 -2.20 20.61
N ARG A 355 -49.78 -1.58 21.19
CA ARG A 355 -49.94 -0.42 22.10
C ARG A 355 -49.71 0.89 21.33
N GLY A 356 -50.75 1.71 21.23
CA GLY A 356 -50.72 3.03 20.60
C GLY A 356 -52.09 3.70 20.70
N GLY A 357 -52.15 4.87 21.34
CA GLY A 357 -53.41 5.53 21.74
C GLY A 357 -54.28 6.00 20.56
N LYS A 358 -55.58 6.21 20.84
CA LYS A 358 -56.62 6.59 19.85
C LYS A 358 -56.19 7.70 18.88
N ARG A 359 -55.46 8.72 19.35
CA ARG A 359 -55.02 9.88 18.54
C ARG A 359 -54.05 9.49 17.41
N VAL A 360 -53.19 8.48 17.62
CA VAL A 360 -52.22 8.01 16.62
C VAL A 360 -52.88 7.10 15.58
N ARG A 361 -53.90 6.30 15.95
CA ARG A 361 -54.69 5.52 14.98
C ARG A 361 -55.43 6.44 14.00
N LYS A 362 -56.15 7.44 14.51
CA LYS A 362 -56.88 8.45 13.72
C LYS A 362 -55.98 9.40 12.91
N MET A 363 -54.67 9.30 13.09
CA MET A 363 -53.66 10.00 12.27
C MET A 363 -53.12 9.06 11.19
N LYS A 364 -52.79 7.80 11.52
CA LYS A 364 -52.41 6.77 10.53
C LYS A 364 -53.52 6.44 9.54
N GLU A 365 -54.79 6.49 9.95
CA GLU A 365 -55.95 6.34 9.05
C GLU A 365 -56.05 7.48 8.02
N ARG A 366 -55.68 8.72 8.39
CA ARG A 366 -55.71 9.88 7.48
C ARG A 366 -54.53 9.94 6.49
N TYR A 367 -53.41 9.29 6.81
CA TYR A 367 -52.25 9.16 5.94
C TYR A 367 -52.12 7.74 5.33
N ALA A 368 -53.17 6.92 5.44
CA ALA A 368 -53.20 5.61 4.81
C ALA A 368 -53.28 5.77 3.29
N VAL A 369 -52.32 5.19 2.58
CA VAL A 369 -52.36 5.08 1.11
C VAL A 369 -53.64 4.33 0.71
N THR A 370 -54.44 4.95 -0.15
CA THR A 370 -55.71 4.38 -0.64
C THR A 370 -55.48 3.02 -1.31
N GLU A 371 -56.45 2.10 -1.19
CA GLU A 371 -56.34 0.75 -1.80
C GLU A 371 -56.08 0.83 -3.31
N LEU A 372 -56.67 1.82 -4.00
CA LEU A 372 -56.40 2.15 -5.41
C LEU A 372 -54.91 2.39 -5.71
N ARG A 373 -54.16 3.06 -4.82
CA ARG A 373 -52.70 3.24 -4.97
C ARG A 373 -51.91 1.99 -4.59
N LYS A 374 -52.43 1.14 -3.70
CA LYS A 374 -51.82 -0.17 -3.41
C LYS A 374 -51.99 -1.14 -4.58
N GLN A 375 -53.11 -1.07 -5.29
CA GLN A 375 -53.34 -1.84 -6.52
C GLN A 375 -52.48 -1.33 -7.67
N ALA A 376 -52.35 0.00 -7.86
CA ALA A 376 -51.42 0.57 -8.85
C ALA A 376 -49.95 0.14 -8.63
N ASN A 377 -49.52 0.02 -7.37
CA ASN A 377 -48.18 -0.46 -7.00
C ASN A 377 -48.06 -2.00 -6.96
N ARG A 378 -49.05 -2.76 -7.45
CA ARG A 378 -49.01 -4.22 -7.61
C ARG A 378 -48.89 -4.67 -9.08
N MET A 379 -48.63 -3.75 -10.00
CA MET A 379 -48.19 -4.10 -11.34
C MET A 379 -46.77 -4.66 -11.26
N ASN A 380 -46.58 -5.94 -11.61
CA ASN A 380 -45.24 -6.48 -11.84
C ASN A 380 -44.59 -5.75 -13.02
N PHE A 381 -43.28 -5.57 -12.96
CA PHE A 381 -42.51 -4.99 -14.06
C PHE A 381 -41.89 -6.14 -14.85
N ALA A 382 -42.17 -6.18 -16.17
CA ALA A 382 -41.68 -7.17 -17.14
C ALA A 382 -42.37 -8.55 -17.18
N ASP A 383 -43.66 -8.64 -16.85
CA ASP A 383 -44.51 -9.70 -17.43
C ASP A 383 -44.92 -9.26 -18.86
N ILE A 384 -44.54 -10.04 -19.87
CA ILE A 384 -45.01 -9.90 -21.26
C ILE A 384 -46.14 -10.92 -21.43
N GLU A 385 -47.37 -10.44 -21.60
CA GLU A 385 -48.50 -11.30 -22.00
C GLU A 385 -48.58 -11.33 -23.54
N ASP A 386 -48.29 -12.50 -24.12
CA ASP A 386 -48.55 -12.79 -25.53
C ASP A 386 -50.06 -13.05 -25.72
N ASP A 387 -50.80 -12.04 -26.19
CA ASP A 387 -52.17 -12.22 -26.66
C ASP A 387 -52.15 -12.64 -28.14
N ALA A 388 -52.37 -13.93 -28.37
CA ALA A 388 -52.36 -14.53 -29.69
C ALA A 388 -53.78 -14.56 -30.32
N TYR A 389 -53.88 -13.95 -31.49
CA TYR A 389 -54.97 -14.01 -32.48
C TYR A 389 -56.25 -13.19 -32.27
N GLN A 390 -56.62 -12.53 -33.36
CA GLN A 390 -57.92 -11.92 -33.61
C GLN A 390 -58.99 -13.01 -33.82
N GLU A 391 -60.17 -12.85 -33.23
CA GLU A 391 -61.44 -12.90 -33.98
C GLU A 391 -62.62 -12.34 -33.15
N ASP A 392 -63.39 -11.47 -33.80
CA ASP A 392 -64.71 -10.88 -33.54
C ASP A 392 -65.26 -10.39 -32.16
N LEU A 393 -65.76 -9.15 -32.24
CA LEU A 393 -66.99 -8.58 -31.64
C LEU A 393 -67.19 -8.51 -30.10
N GLY A 394 -66.95 -7.31 -29.53
CA GLY A 394 -67.38 -7.01 -28.14
C GLY A 394 -67.21 -5.57 -27.64
N TYR A 395 -67.67 -4.52 -28.35
CA TYR A 395 -67.57 -3.13 -27.85
C TYR A 395 -68.69 -2.71 -26.88
N THR A 396 -68.38 -2.49 -25.60
CA THR A 396 -68.97 -1.46 -24.69
C THR A 396 -68.26 -1.53 -23.33
N ARG A 397 -67.98 -0.48 -22.53
CA ARG A 397 -68.29 0.97 -22.50
C ARG A 397 -66.97 1.71 -22.14
N GLY A 398 -66.69 2.93 -22.57
CA GLY A 398 -67.57 3.88 -23.26
C GLY A 398 -68.52 4.64 -22.34
N THR A 399 -67.99 5.39 -21.36
CA THR A 399 -68.33 6.80 -21.02
C THR A 399 -67.42 7.27 -19.87
N ILE A 400 -66.95 8.51 -19.74
CA ILE A 400 -67.02 9.75 -20.56
C ILE A 400 -65.76 10.59 -20.21
N GLY A 401 -65.19 11.42 -21.07
CA GLY A 401 -65.59 11.80 -22.43
C GLY A 401 -64.41 12.35 -23.26
N LYS A 402 -64.57 12.33 -24.58
CA LYS A 402 -63.59 12.78 -25.59
C LYS A 402 -63.83 14.24 -25.98
N SER A 403 -62.82 14.95 -26.46
CA SER A 403 -62.70 15.34 -27.89
C SER A 403 -61.75 16.53 -28.14
N GLY A 404 -61.22 16.62 -29.37
CA GLY A 404 -60.99 17.90 -30.04
C GLY A 404 -59.70 18.68 -29.73
N THR A 405 -58.71 18.53 -30.61
CA THR A 405 -57.92 19.62 -31.24
C THR A 405 -57.82 20.98 -30.51
N GLY A 406 -56.60 21.37 -30.11
CA GLY A 406 -56.29 22.77 -29.77
C GLY A 406 -55.41 22.93 -28.53
N ARG A 407 -54.08 22.79 -28.69
CA ARG A 407 -53.15 23.25 -27.65
C ARG A 407 -53.23 24.77 -27.53
N ILE A 408 -53.62 25.30 -26.36
CA ILE A 408 -53.05 26.53 -25.80
C ILE A 408 -53.39 26.70 -24.30
N ARG A 409 -52.37 27.06 -23.52
CA ARG A 409 -52.33 27.60 -22.14
C ARG A 409 -52.52 26.70 -20.91
N HIS A 410 -51.39 26.59 -20.21
CA HIS A 410 -51.19 26.67 -18.75
C HIS A 410 -51.83 25.63 -17.82
N ALA A 411 -51.00 24.65 -17.45
CA ALA A 411 -51.05 24.10 -16.09
C ALA A 411 -50.64 25.19 -15.08
N GLN A 412 -51.57 25.58 -14.21
CA GLN A 412 -51.32 26.45 -13.07
C GLN A 412 -50.55 25.65 -12.01
N VAL A 413 -49.34 26.09 -11.66
CA VAL A 413 -48.46 25.38 -10.72
C VAL A 413 -48.93 25.62 -9.29
N ASP A 414 -49.26 24.55 -8.55
CA ASP A 414 -49.59 24.62 -7.13
C ASP A 414 -48.32 24.92 -6.30
N GLU A 415 -48.21 26.13 -5.79
CA GLU A 415 -47.03 26.60 -5.05
C GLU A 415 -46.81 25.89 -3.71
N LYS A 416 -47.80 25.15 -3.19
CA LYS A 416 -47.72 24.50 -1.87
C LYS A 416 -46.97 23.16 -1.86
N THR A 417 -46.53 22.65 -3.02
CA THR A 417 -45.77 21.39 -3.13
C THR A 417 -44.32 21.55 -3.63
N LYS A 418 -43.72 22.74 -3.48
CA LYS A 418 -42.27 22.92 -3.63
C LYS A 418 -41.49 22.24 -2.48
N VAL A 419 -41.16 20.96 -2.66
CA VAL A 419 -40.10 20.30 -1.87
C VAL A 419 -38.80 21.08 -2.10
N ARG A 420 -38.22 21.66 -1.03
CA ARG A 420 -36.93 22.36 -1.14
C ARG A 420 -35.83 21.36 -1.50
N ILE A 421 -35.35 21.46 -2.73
CA ILE A 421 -34.15 20.79 -3.21
C ILE A 421 -32.97 21.18 -2.28
N SER A 422 -32.14 20.20 -1.89
CA SER A 422 -31.00 20.49 -1.02
C SER A 422 -29.98 21.38 -1.74
N LYS A 423 -29.33 22.30 -0.99
CA LYS A 423 -28.28 23.18 -1.54
C LYS A 423 -27.13 22.39 -2.19
N THR A 424 -26.87 21.17 -1.70
CA THR A 424 -25.92 20.21 -2.27
C THR A 424 -26.37 19.67 -3.63
N LEU A 425 -27.64 19.28 -3.78
CA LEU A 425 -28.16 18.82 -5.08
C LEU A 425 -28.24 19.97 -6.10
N GLN A 426 -28.56 21.19 -5.66
CA GLN A 426 -28.46 22.40 -6.51
C GLN A 426 -27.02 22.66 -6.98
N LYS A 427 -26.02 22.58 -6.10
CA LYS A 427 -24.60 22.72 -6.49
C LYS A 427 -24.13 21.63 -7.45
N ASN A 428 -24.60 20.39 -7.28
CA ASN A 428 -24.21 19.29 -8.16
C ASN A 428 -24.89 19.37 -9.54
N LEU A 429 -26.16 19.77 -9.60
CA LEU A 429 -26.85 20.08 -10.86
C LEU A 429 -26.23 21.28 -11.59
N GLN A 430 -25.85 22.35 -10.88
CA GLN A 430 -25.12 23.47 -11.49
C GLN A 430 -23.74 23.04 -12.01
N LYS A 431 -23.03 22.15 -11.33
CA LYS A 431 -21.75 21.60 -11.82
C LYS A 431 -21.91 20.76 -13.09
N GLN A 432 -23.01 20.02 -13.25
CA GLN A 432 -23.31 19.30 -14.51
C GLN A 432 -23.76 20.22 -15.66
N GLN A 433 -24.19 21.45 -15.40
CA GLN A 433 -24.54 22.42 -16.43
C GLN A 433 -23.35 23.26 -16.93
N ALA A 434 -22.13 23.08 -16.39
CA ALA A 434 -20.96 23.89 -16.72
C ALA A 434 -20.09 23.35 -17.87
N TRP A 435 -20.28 22.09 -18.30
CA TRP A 435 -19.50 21.43 -19.36
C TRP A 435 -20.35 21.10 -20.59
N GLY A 436 -21.00 22.12 -21.13
CA GLY A 436 -21.72 22.07 -22.41
C GLY A 436 -21.71 23.44 -23.06
N GLY A 437 -20.67 23.72 -23.87
CA GLY A 437 -20.57 24.96 -24.63
C GLY A 437 -21.74 25.11 -25.59
N ALA A 438 -22.41 26.26 -25.55
CA ALA A 438 -23.59 26.51 -26.37
C ALA A 438 -23.22 27.13 -27.72
N THR A 439 -23.70 26.52 -28.80
CA THR A 439 -23.82 27.17 -30.12
C THR A 439 -25.25 27.02 -30.62
N SER A 440 -25.81 28.09 -31.18
CA SER A 440 -27.27 28.27 -31.25
C SER A 440 -27.81 28.46 -32.67
N VAL A 441 -28.36 27.40 -33.30
CA VAL A 441 -29.31 27.53 -34.43
C VAL A 441 -30.43 26.46 -34.37
N LYS A 442 -31.67 26.95 -34.46
CA LYS A 442 -33.01 26.35 -34.74
C LYS A 442 -33.22 24.83 -34.91
N LYS A 443 -34.13 24.30 -34.06
CA LYS A 443 -35.46 23.69 -34.36
C LYS A 443 -35.74 22.96 -35.71
N GLN A 444 -36.33 21.76 -35.58
CA GLN A 444 -36.99 20.87 -36.59
C GLN A 444 -36.03 20.18 -37.57
N VAL A 445 -36.05 18.85 -37.78
CA VAL A 445 -37.11 18.04 -38.46
C VAL A 445 -37.00 16.53 -38.05
N SER A 446 -37.90 15.70 -38.59
CA SER A 446 -38.21 14.26 -38.37
C SER A 446 -37.07 13.28 -38.04
N GLY A 447 -37.43 12.22 -37.32
CA GLY A 447 -36.62 11.00 -37.23
C GLY A 447 -36.74 10.11 -38.46
N THR A 448 -35.59 9.71 -39.00
CA THR A 448 -35.25 8.41 -39.62
C THR A 448 -33.73 8.41 -39.79
N ALA A 449 -33.00 7.87 -38.83
CA ALA A 449 -31.55 7.66 -38.93
C ALA A 449 -31.14 6.51 -38.01
N SER A 450 -30.63 5.43 -38.60
CA SER A 450 -30.22 4.21 -37.91
C SER A 450 -28.70 4.11 -37.86
N SER A 451 -28.15 3.84 -36.68
CA SER A 451 -26.80 3.29 -36.48
C SER A 451 -26.79 2.69 -35.06
N VAL A 452 -26.79 1.37 -34.85
CA VAL A 452 -25.83 0.36 -35.31
C VAL A 452 -24.40 0.75 -34.91
N ALA A 453 -23.99 0.25 -33.75
CA ALA A 453 -22.59 0.16 -33.34
C ALA A 453 -22.28 -1.32 -33.08
N PHE A 454 -21.42 -1.91 -33.90
CA PHE A 454 -20.92 -3.27 -33.69
C PHE A 454 -19.76 -3.24 -32.70
N THR A 455 -19.83 -4.09 -31.67
CA THR A 455 -18.65 -4.47 -30.87
C THR A 455 -18.24 -5.90 -31.27
N PRO A 456 -17.01 -6.13 -31.75
CA PRO A 456 -16.58 -7.46 -32.15
C PRO A 456 -16.21 -8.30 -30.93
N LEU A 457 -17.05 -9.28 -30.59
CA LEU A 457 -16.75 -10.59 -29.96
C LEU A 457 -18.04 -11.17 -29.35
N GLN A 458 -18.71 -12.06 -30.09
CA GLN A 458 -19.70 -12.97 -29.54
C GLN A 458 -19.08 -14.36 -29.37
N GLY A 459 -19.33 -14.99 -28.23
CA GLY A 459 -19.28 -16.43 -28.04
C GLY A 459 -20.61 -16.87 -27.42
N LEU A 460 -21.37 -17.70 -28.13
CA LEU A 460 -22.61 -18.30 -27.63
C LEU A 460 -22.26 -19.59 -26.86
N GLU A 461 -22.72 -19.71 -25.62
CA GLU A 461 -22.75 -20.99 -24.92
C GLU A 461 -24.14 -21.21 -24.31
N ILE A 462 -24.75 -22.35 -24.63
CA ILE A 462 -26.14 -22.69 -24.26
C ILE A 462 -26.09 -23.66 -23.08
N VAL A 463 -26.60 -23.25 -21.92
CA VAL A 463 -26.78 -24.14 -20.76
C VAL A 463 -28.26 -24.24 -20.41
N ASN A 464 -28.77 -25.47 -20.40
CA ASN A 464 -30.17 -25.80 -20.18
C ASN A 464 -30.56 -25.67 -18.68
N PRO A 465 -31.54 -24.81 -18.31
CA PRO A 465 -31.89 -24.56 -16.92
C PRO A 465 -33.00 -25.47 -16.35
N GLN A 466 -33.44 -26.54 -17.04
CA GLN A 466 -34.54 -27.41 -16.58
C GLN A 466 -34.11 -28.81 -16.08
N ALA A 467 -33.08 -28.88 -15.23
CA ALA A 467 -32.60 -30.18 -14.70
C ALA A 467 -32.13 -30.14 -13.23
N ALA A 468 -32.85 -29.47 -12.31
CA ALA A 468 -32.56 -29.56 -10.86
C ALA A 468 -33.70 -29.21 -9.87
N GLU A 469 -34.98 -29.43 -10.18
CA GLU A 469 -36.06 -29.31 -9.18
C GLU A 469 -37.04 -30.48 -9.18
N THR A 470 -36.75 -31.54 -8.39
CA THR A 470 -37.77 -32.35 -7.69
C THR A 470 -37.15 -33.40 -6.74
N LYS A 471 -37.12 -33.10 -5.43
CA LYS A 471 -37.69 -34.00 -4.41
C LYS A 471 -37.81 -33.32 -3.05
N ASN A 472 -39.05 -33.27 -2.56
CA ASN A 472 -39.42 -32.65 -1.29
C ASN A 472 -39.22 -33.58 -0.09
N SER A 473 -38.95 -32.92 1.03
CA SER A 473 -39.20 -33.31 2.43
C SER A 473 -40.27 -34.38 2.72
N ALA A 474 -39.97 -35.25 3.69
CA ALA A 474 -40.85 -35.52 4.84
C ALA A 474 -40.12 -36.31 5.95
N ILE A 475 -40.21 -35.84 7.21
CA ILE A 475 -40.56 -36.59 8.45
C ILE A 475 -40.31 -35.69 9.67
N ASN A 476 -41.40 -35.10 10.17
CA ASN A 476 -41.63 -34.78 11.58
C ASN A 476 -42.08 -36.10 12.27
N SER A 477 -42.03 -36.37 13.57
CA SER A 477 -41.88 -35.58 14.80
C SER A 477 -41.91 -36.52 16.02
N ALA A 478 -41.32 -36.15 17.17
CA ALA A 478 -41.72 -36.65 18.49
C ALA A 478 -41.37 -35.63 19.61
N ARG A 479 -42.02 -35.72 20.78
CA ARG A 479 -42.02 -34.71 21.87
C ARG A 479 -42.01 -35.36 23.26
N TYR A 480 -41.34 -34.70 24.22
CA TYR A 480 -41.62 -34.68 25.68
C TYR A 480 -41.49 -36.01 26.46
N PHE A 481 -41.25 -36.07 27.79
CA PHE A 481 -41.05 -35.06 28.87
C PHE A 481 -39.56 -35.06 29.33
N SER A 482 -39.05 -34.62 30.50
CA SER A 482 -39.60 -34.12 31.79
C SER A 482 -38.61 -33.14 32.50
N ASN A 483 -38.84 -32.86 33.81
CA ASN A 483 -37.96 -32.13 34.74
C ASN A 483 -37.74 -32.98 36.01
N THR A 484 -36.61 -32.84 36.72
CA THR A 484 -36.48 -32.24 38.09
C THR A 484 -35.10 -32.46 38.76
N ALA A 485 -34.79 -31.57 39.73
CA ALA A 485 -33.91 -31.76 40.91
C ALA A 485 -32.37 -31.63 40.84
N SER A 486 -31.91 -30.45 41.29
CA SER A 486 -30.98 -30.26 42.43
C SER A 486 -29.44 -30.26 42.27
N PHE A 487 -28.85 -29.25 42.94
CA PHE A 487 -27.43 -29.09 43.29
C PHE A 487 -26.91 -30.22 44.19
N LEU A 488 -25.64 -30.64 43.99
CA LEU A 488 -24.57 -30.53 45.00
C LEU A 488 -23.21 -30.99 44.44
N LEU A 489 -22.11 -30.60 45.10
CA LEU A 489 -20.74 -30.97 44.71
C LEU A 489 -20.49 -32.48 44.82
N ASN A 490 -19.81 -33.07 43.84
CA ASN A 490 -18.58 -33.85 44.07
C ASN A 490 -17.86 -34.26 42.77
N TYR A 491 -16.55 -34.51 42.89
CA TYR A 491 -15.68 -35.06 41.84
C TYR A 491 -16.20 -36.41 41.30
N VAL A 492 -16.48 -36.53 39.99
CA VAL A 492 -16.55 -37.82 39.28
C VAL A 492 -15.98 -37.68 37.87
N HIS A 493 -15.28 -38.73 37.41
CA HIS A 493 -14.60 -38.83 36.12
C HIS A 493 -15.44 -38.47 34.90
N PHE A 494 -14.84 -37.67 34.01
CA PHE A 494 -15.27 -37.54 32.61
C PHE A 494 -14.74 -38.72 31.78
N CYS A 495 -15.37 -39.88 31.91
CA CYS A 495 -15.12 -41.00 31.00
C CYS A 495 -16.03 -40.88 29.78
N HIS A 496 -15.49 -40.46 28.63
CA HIS A 496 -15.70 -41.17 27.36
C HIS A 496 -14.64 -40.82 26.30
N ARG A 497 -14.05 -41.87 25.71
CA ARG A 497 -13.03 -41.89 24.63
C ARG A 497 -11.66 -41.27 24.94
N LYS A 498 -10.82 -42.08 25.59
CA LYS A 498 -9.36 -42.03 25.41
C LYS A 498 -9.00 -42.19 23.92
N SER A 499 -8.57 -41.10 23.30
CA SER A 499 -7.63 -41.09 22.17
C SER A 499 -6.98 -39.70 22.13
N SER A 500 -6.37 -39.29 23.25
CA SER A 500 -5.74 -37.98 23.40
C SER A 500 -4.37 -37.94 22.74
N SER A 501 -4.35 -38.12 21.41
CA SER A 501 -3.18 -37.82 20.59
C SER A 501 -2.99 -36.30 20.53
N PHE A 502 -1.77 -35.84 20.74
CA PHE A 502 -1.36 -34.47 20.46
C PHE A 502 -1.72 -34.05 19.02
N LEU A 503 -2.08 -32.79 18.80
CA LEU A 503 -2.48 -32.30 17.46
C LEU A 503 -1.37 -32.48 16.42
N ILE A 504 -0.09 -32.48 16.82
CA ILE A 504 1.04 -32.74 15.91
C ILE A 504 1.04 -34.13 15.25
N ASN A 505 0.26 -35.08 15.78
CA ASN A 505 0.08 -36.42 15.21
C ASN A 505 -1.11 -36.52 14.26
N ASP A 506 -1.99 -35.50 14.19
CA ASP A 506 -3.08 -35.41 13.22
C ASP A 506 -2.54 -34.85 11.88
N LYS A 507 -2.91 -35.50 10.78
CA LYS A 507 -2.55 -35.12 9.40
C LYS A 507 -2.96 -33.69 9.06
N LYS A 508 -4.00 -33.11 9.70
CA LYS A 508 -4.38 -31.68 9.53
C LYS A 508 -3.23 -30.73 9.90
N TYR A 509 -2.37 -31.09 10.85
CA TYR A 509 -1.32 -30.21 11.40
C TYR A 509 0.10 -30.67 11.01
N SER A 510 0.25 -31.38 9.89
CA SER A 510 1.55 -31.88 9.42
C SER A 510 2.63 -30.81 9.25
N PHE A 511 2.22 -29.55 8.98
CA PHE A 511 3.10 -28.39 8.85
C PHE A 511 3.97 -28.12 10.09
N LEU A 512 3.56 -28.61 11.27
CA LEU A 512 4.36 -28.51 12.50
C LEU A 512 5.70 -29.25 12.35
N LYS A 513 5.73 -30.37 11.62
CA LYS A 513 6.95 -31.14 11.36
C LYS A 513 7.88 -30.42 10.38
N GLU A 514 7.34 -29.57 9.49
CA GLU A 514 8.14 -28.73 8.59
C GLU A 514 8.90 -27.62 9.34
N LEU A 515 8.50 -27.30 10.57
CA LEU A 515 9.21 -26.43 11.51
C LEU A 515 10.19 -27.19 12.43
N GLY A 516 10.36 -28.49 12.23
CA GLY A 516 11.22 -29.34 13.05
C GLY A 516 10.68 -29.59 14.47
N LEU A 517 9.36 -29.48 14.67
CA LEU A 517 8.70 -29.82 15.93
C LEU A 517 8.33 -31.31 16.00
N ASN A 518 8.41 -31.86 17.21
CA ASN A 518 8.06 -33.23 17.58
C ASN A 518 6.99 -33.24 18.69
N GLU A 519 6.57 -34.42 19.14
CA GLU A 519 5.62 -34.56 20.24
C GLU A 519 6.15 -33.96 21.56
N GLU A 520 7.42 -34.21 21.88
CA GLU A 520 8.18 -33.50 22.90
C GLU A 520 9.33 -32.73 22.24
N ASN A 521 9.55 -31.50 22.66
CA ASN A 521 10.55 -30.60 22.12
C ASN A 521 11.51 -30.12 23.21
N VAL A 522 12.79 -29.97 22.89
CA VAL A 522 13.76 -29.34 23.79
C VAL A 522 13.57 -27.82 23.75
N GLY A 523 13.42 -27.19 24.91
CA GLY A 523 13.13 -25.75 25.08
C GLY A 523 14.35 -24.86 25.33
N VAL A 524 15.54 -25.44 25.31
CA VAL A 524 16.81 -24.71 25.50
C VAL A 524 17.70 -24.90 24.27
N TYR A 525 18.31 -23.81 23.82
CA TYR A 525 19.34 -23.79 22.78
C TYR A 525 20.44 -22.81 23.16
N ASP A 526 21.67 -23.26 23.17
CA ASP A 526 22.88 -22.44 23.41
C ASP A 526 24.00 -22.81 22.42
N GLY A 527 23.62 -23.11 21.17
CA GLY A 527 24.45 -23.79 20.19
C GLY A 527 24.30 -25.33 20.21
N LYS A 528 23.69 -25.89 21.26
CA LYS A 528 23.18 -27.26 21.31
C LYS A 528 21.77 -27.27 21.88
N TRP A 529 20.97 -28.28 21.51
CA TRP A 529 19.64 -28.50 22.07
C TRP A 529 19.73 -29.49 23.24
N ASP A 530 19.70 -29.00 24.48
CA ASP A 530 19.66 -29.81 25.70
C ASP A 530 18.96 -29.06 26.84
N ALA A 531 18.03 -29.70 27.56
CA ALA A 531 17.24 -29.08 28.62
C ALA A 531 16.86 -30.09 29.71
N ASN A 532 16.88 -29.66 30.97
CA ASN A 532 16.75 -30.51 32.17
C ASN A 532 15.61 -30.08 33.11
N GLY A 533 14.86 -29.03 32.76
CA GLY A 533 13.72 -28.52 33.52
C GLY A 533 12.42 -29.31 33.32
N ASN A 534 11.30 -28.70 33.76
CA ASN A 534 9.99 -29.32 33.70
C ASN A 534 9.42 -29.41 32.27
N ILE A 535 8.53 -30.38 32.03
CA ILE A 535 7.82 -30.50 30.76
C ILE A 535 6.49 -29.73 30.87
N THR A 536 6.24 -28.83 29.93
CA THR A 536 4.96 -28.09 29.80
C THR A 536 4.27 -28.42 28.48
N THR A 537 2.97 -28.64 28.52
CA THR A 537 2.14 -28.87 27.33
C THR A 537 1.56 -27.57 26.80
N SER A 538 1.70 -27.33 25.50
CA SER A 538 1.02 -26.23 24.81
C SER A 538 -0.36 -26.65 24.31
N TYR A 539 -1.31 -25.71 24.28
CA TYR A 539 -2.72 -25.96 23.96
C TYR A 539 -3.25 -24.99 22.91
N CYS A 540 -4.05 -25.49 21.98
CA CYS A 540 -4.72 -24.65 20.99
C CYS A 540 -5.94 -23.94 21.62
N PRO A 541 -5.98 -22.59 21.68
CA PRO A 541 -7.07 -21.86 22.33
C PRO A 541 -8.40 -21.96 21.56
N ALA A 542 -8.38 -22.38 20.28
CA ALA A 542 -9.59 -22.50 19.45
C ALA A 542 -10.40 -23.78 19.72
N ASN A 543 -9.80 -24.79 20.39
CA ASN A 543 -10.47 -26.05 20.70
C ASN A 543 -10.16 -26.62 22.10
N GLY A 544 -9.11 -26.13 22.77
CA GLY A 544 -8.67 -26.60 24.10
C GLY A 544 -7.84 -27.89 24.07
N LEU A 545 -7.37 -28.34 22.90
CA LEU A 545 -6.63 -29.59 22.72
C LEU A 545 -5.09 -29.36 22.78
N PRO A 546 -4.32 -30.33 23.29
CA PRO A 546 -2.86 -30.22 23.41
C PRO A 546 -2.18 -30.32 22.04
N ILE A 547 -1.26 -29.39 21.72
CA ILE A 547 -0.57 -29.32 20.43
C ILE A 547 0.64 -30.26 20.42
N ALA A 548 1.56 -30.05 21.36
CA ALA A 548 2.78 -30.79 21.65
C ALA A 548 3.31 -30.33 23.03
N SER A 549 4.37 -30.95 23.55
CA SER A 549 5.05 -30.54 24.79
C SER A 549 6.44 -29.94 24.53
N VAL A 550 6.92 -29.17 25.51
CA VAL A 550 8.26 -28.58 25.55
C VAL A 550 8.88 -28.88 26.91
N ARG A 551 10.11 -29.38 26.91
CA ARG A 551 10.98 -29.53 28.09
C ARG A 551 11.75 -28.23 28.30
N ASN A 552 11.41 -27.50 29.35
CA ASN A 552 11.99 -26.21 29.68
C ASN A 552 13.41 -26.35 30.25
N GLY A 553 14.13 -25.23 30.34
CA GLY A 553 15.41 -25.16 31.04
C GLY A 553 15.25 -25.16 32.56
N SER A 554 16.25 -25.68 33.26
CA SER A 554 16.47 -25.43 34.68
C SER A 554 17.30 -24.14 34.89
N ILE A 555 17.57 -23.77 36.15
CA ILE A 555 18.45 -22.65 36.49
C ILE A 555 19.89 -22.92 36.02
N GLU A 556 20.32 -24.19 36.06
CA GLU A 556 21.62 -24.66 35.58
C GLU A 556 21.71 -24.54 34.05
N ASP A 557 20.65 -24.91 33.31
CA ASP A 557 20.60 -24.70 31.85
C ASP A 557 20.65 -23.21 31.49
N TYR A 558 19.99 -22.34 32.27
CA TYR A 558 20.10 -20.88 32.10
C TYR A 558 21.54 -20.39 32.35
N ASP A 559 22.19 -20.82 33.43
CA ASP A 559 23.58 -20.43 33.73
C ASP A 559 24.56 -20.92 32.66
N ARG A 560 24.28 -22.08 32.05
CA ARG A 560 24.98 -22.61 30.87
C ARG A 560 24.76 -21.72 29.64
N CYS A 561 23.51 -21.35 29.33
CA CYS A 561 23.18 -20.42 28.24
C CYS A 561 23.93 -19.09 28.38
N VAL A 562 23.94 -18.48 29.58
CA VAL A 562 24.68 -17.22 29.83
C VAL A 562 26.17 -17.38 29.59
N SER A 563 26.76 -18.47 30.09
CA SER A 563 28.19 -18.71 29.93
C SER A 563 28.56 -18.90 28.45
N ASN A 564 27.81 -19.72 27.72
CA ASN A 564 28.03 -19.96 26.29
C ASN A 564 27.79 -18.71 25.43
N ALA A 565 26.76 -17.91 25.74
CA ALA A 565 26.49 -16.65 25.04
C ALA A 565 27.63 -15.64 25.24
N LEU A 566 28.18 -15.50 26.45
CA LEU A 566 29.30 -14.60 26.72
C LEU A 566 30.61 -15.02 26.03
N GLU A 567 30.87 -16.32 25.90
CA GLU A 567 32.01 -16.81 25.09
C GLU A 567 31.79 -16.52 23.60
N ALA A 568 30.58 -16.77 23.08
CA ALA A 568 30.22 -16.43 21.71
C ALA A 568 30.26 -14.92 21.43
N TRP A 569 29.99 -14.07 22.43
CA TRP A 569 30.05 -12.62 22.28
C TRP A 569 31.45 -12.12 21.93
N LYS A 570 32.51 -12.73 22.49
CA LYS A 570 33.90 -12.36 22.17
C LYS A 570 34.18 -12.48 20.66
N ILE A 571 33.67 -13.52 20.03
CA ILE A 571 33.78 -13.75 18.59
C ILE A 571 32.85 -12.79 17.83
N TRP A 572 31.60 -12.64 18.29
CA TRP A 572 30.57 -11.86 17.59
C TRP A 572 30.82 -10.35 17.57
N SER A 573 31.38 -9.79 18.65
CA SER A 573 31.67 -8.35 18.73
C SER A 573 32.75 -7.92 17.73
N ASP A 574 33.71 -8.81 17.45
CA ASP A 574 34.83 -8.57 16.53
C ASP A 574 34.40 -8.66 15.05
N ILE A 575 33.29 -9.32 14.74
CA ILE A 575 32.74 -9.35 13.36
C ILE A 575 32.21 -7.95 13.00
N PRO A 576 32.69 -7.30 11.93
CA PRO A 576 32.24 -5.97 11.53
C PRO A 576 30.73 -5.86 11.35
N ALA A 577 30.15 -4.73 11.76
CA ALA A 577 28.71 -4.50 11.73
C ALA A 577 28.02 -4.86 10.39
N PRO A 578 28.55 -4.49 9.20
CA PRO A 578 27.93 -4.89 7.92
C PRO A 578 27.95 -6.41 7.65
N LYS A 579 28.95 -7.15 8.18
CA LYS A 579 28.98 -8.62 8.11
C LYS A 579 27.96 -9.24 9.06
N ARG A 580 27.74 -8.65 10.24
CA ARG A 580 26.61 -9.02 11.13
C ARG A 580 25.26 -8.77 10.45
N GLY A 581 25.15 -7.68 9.69
CA GLY A 581 24.00 -7.36 8.84
C GLY A 581 23.71 -8.44 7.79
N GLU A 582 24.73 -9.03 7.16
CA GLU A 582 24.55 -10.14 6.21
C GLU A 582 23.96 -11.40 6.88
N ILE A 583 24.36 -11.73 8.11
CA ILE A 583 23.74 -12.83 8.86
C ILE A 583 22.26 -12.54 9.14
N VAL A 584 21.92 -11.31 9.53
CA VAL A 584 20.52 -10.89 9.74
C VAL A 584 19.72 -10.88 8.43
N ARG A 585 20.33 -10.55 7.28
CA ARG A 585 19.72 -10.70 5.96
C ARG A 585 19.36 -12.16 5.67
N GLN A 586 20.27 -13.08 5.94
CA GLN A 586 20.05 -14.52 5.75
C GLN A 586 18.97 -15.06 6.70
N ILE A 587 18.91 -14.58 7.94
CA ILE A 587 17.81 -14.84 8.87
C ILE A 587 16.48 -14.42 8.23
N GLY A 588 16.37 -13.19 7.73
CA GLY A 588 15.19 -12.72 7.00
C GLY A 588 14.84 -13.60 5.78
N SER A 589 15.83 -14.12 5.05
CA SER A 589 15.61 -15.09 3.97
C SER A 589 15.09 -16.45 4.46
N ALA A 590 15.59 -16.95 5.61
CA ALA A 590 15.13 -18.20 6.21
C ALA A 590 13.70 -18.10 6.75
N PHE A 591 13.33 -16.98 7.36
CA PHE A 591 11.93 -16.73 7.77
C PHE A 591 10.99 -16.63 6.57
N ARG A 592 11.39 -16.03 5.44
CA ARG A 592 10.58 -16.05 4.19
C ARG A 592 10.27 -17.48 3.72
N GLN A 593 11.24 -18.40 3.80
CA GLN A 593 11.04 -19.81 3.43
C GLN A 593 10.10 -20.57 4.37
N LYS A 594 9.86 -20.06 5.59
CA LYS A 594 8.99 -20.67 6.61
C LYS A 594 7.80 -19.80 7.01
N LEU A 595 7.51 -18.76 6.22
CA LEU A 595 6.48 -17.74 6.47
C LEU A 595 5.11 -18.35 6.75
N GLU A 596 4.62 -19.20 5.86
CA GLU A 596 3.28 -19.80 6.00
C GLU A 596 3.21 -20.88 7.12
N PRO A 597 4.14 -21.86 7.22
CA PRO A 597 4.12 -22.81 8.33
C PRO A 597 4.23 -22.14 9.71
N LEU A 598 5.10 -21.14 9.87
CA LEU A 598 5.25 -20.42 11.14
C LEU A 598 4.03 -19.55 11.43
N GLY A 599 3.47 -18.85 10.44
CA GLY A 599 2.22 -18.10 10.61
C GLY A 599 1.03 -18.98 10.99
N LYS A 600 0.95 -20.21 10.48
CA LYS A 600 -0.02 -21.23 10.92
C LYS A 600 0.22 -21.67 12.36
N LEU A 601 1.48 -21.89 12.78
CA LEU A 601 1.80 -22.23 14.17
C LEU A 601 1.43 -21.07 15.12
N VAL A 602 1.75 -19.82 14.78
CA VAL A 602 1.33 -18.63 15.54
C VAL A 602 -0.19 -18.61 15.70
N SER A 603 -0.93 -18.91 14.65
CA SER A 603 -2.40 -18.94 14.67
C SER A 603 -2.96 -20.10 15.51
N LEU A 604 -2.28 -21.25 15.51
CA LEU A 604 -2.67 -22.46 16.24
C LEU A 604 -2.39 -22.37 17.74
N GLU A 605 -1.24 -21.82 18.15
CA GLU A 605 -0.78 -21.76 19.55
C GLU A 605 -1.19 -20.44 20.24
N MET A 606 -1.03 -19.29 19.58
CA MET A 606 -1.45 -18.00 20.17
C MET A 606 -2.96 -17.77 20.03
N GLY A 607 -3.55 -18.12 18.88
CA GLY A 607 -4.99 -17.98 18.60
C GLY A 607 -5.41 -16.79 17.72
N LYS A 608 -4.46 -16.00 17.21
CA LYS A 608 -4.74 -14.95 16.21
C LYS A 608 -5.07 -15.54 14.83
N ILE A 609 -5.81 -14.80 14.00
CA ILE A 609 -6.21 -15.28 12.68
C ILE A 609 -5.01 -15.42 11.73
N LEU A 610 -5.08 -16.33 10.75
CA LEU A 610 -3.97 -16.68 9.87
C LEU A 610 -3.29 -15.48 9.19
N GLY A 611 -4.06 -14.49 8.74
CA GLY A 611 -3.51 -13.26 8.16
C GLY A 611 -2.67 -12.44 9.14
N GLU A 612 -3.03 -12.42 10.43
CA GLU A 612 -2.23 -11.77 11.48
C GLU A 612 -1.02 -12.62 11.89
N GLY A 613 -1.13 -13.96 11.87
CA GLY A 613 0.00 -14.86 12.13
C GLY A 613 1.08 -14.80 11.05
N ILE A 614 0.68 -14.76 9.78
CA ILE A 614 1.59 -14.53 8.64
C ILE A 614 2.18 -13.12 8.69
N GLY A 615 1.33 -12.10 8.95
CA GLY A 615 1.78 -10.71 9.09
C GLY A 615 2.83 -10.52 10.19
N GLU A 616 2.70 -11.21 11.31
CA GLU A 616 3.69 -11.14 12.39
C GLU A 616 5.06 -11.71 11.99
N VAL A 617 5.10 -12.79 11.20
CA VAL A 617 6.37 -13.33 10.68
C VAL A 617 6.93 -12.38 9.60
N GLN A 618 6.08 -11.70 8.84
CA GLN A 618 6.49 -10.66 7.90
C GLN A 618 7.13 -9.46 8.59
N GLU A 619 6.62 -9.01 9.74
CA GLU A 619 7.26 -7.95 10.56
C GLU A 619 8.70 -8.33 10.96
N TYR A 620 8.98 -9.60 11.27
CA TYR A 620 10.35 -10.06 11.56
C TYR A 620 11.21 -10.11 10.28
N ILE A 621 10.64 -10.48 9.14
CA ILE A 621 11.35 -10.44 7.85
C ILE A 621 11.75 -9.00 7.48
N ASP A 622 10.82 -8.06 7.66
CA ASP A 622 11.00 -6.66 7.25
C ASP A 622 11.95 -5.90 8.20
N ILE A 623 11.94 -6.19 9.52
CA ILE A 623 12.98 -5.64 10.43
C ILE A 623 14.35 -6.25 10.18
N CYS A 624 14.44 -7.50 9.71
CA CYS A 624 15.74 -8.06 9.29
C CYS A 624 16.32 -7.24 8.14
N ASP A 625 15.53 -6.95 7.11
CA ASP A 625 15.96 -6.11 5.97
C ASP A 625 16.36 -4.69 6.41
N TYR A 626 15.56 -4.06 7.28
CA TYR A 626 15.86 -2.74 7.85
C TYR A 626 17.18 -2.75 8.65
N ALA A 627 17.40 -3.80 9.46
CA ALA A 627 18.63 -4.00 10.21
C ALA A 627 19.87 -4.16 9.31
N VAL A 628 19.74 -4.74 8.10
CA VAL A 628 20.84 -4.74 7.11
C VAL A 628 21.26 -3.31 6.77
N GLY A 629 20.31 -2.41 6.53
CA GLY A 629 20.58 -0.98 6.30
C GLY A 629 21.27 -0.34 7.51
N ILE A 630 20.67 -0.47 8.69
CA ILE A 630 21.20 0.09 9.95
C ILE A 630 22.60 -0.43 10.29
N SER A 631 22.95 -1.66 9.91
CA SER A 631 24.29 -2.24 10.12
C SER A 631 25.43 -1.45 9.46
N ARG A 632 25.11 -0.55 8.52
CA ARG A 632 26.04 0.36 7.84
C ARG A 632 25.91 1.82 8.30
N MET A 633 25.02 2.09 9.26
CA MET A 633 24.55 3.44 9.63
C MET A 633 24.62 3.71 11.15
N PHE A 634 25.45 2.97 11.91
CA PHE A 634 25.77 3.29 13.31
C PHE A 634 26.66 4.54 13.40
N ASN A 635 26.10 5.70 13.06
CA ASN A 635 26.83 6.95 13.06
C ASN A 635 27.08 7.43 14.50
N GLY A 636 28.37 7.64 14.79
CA GLY A 636 28.79 8.56 15.84
C GLY A 636 28.71 10.02 15.36
N SER A 637 29.25 10.91 16.18
CA SER A 637 29.39 12.34 15.87
C SER A 637 30.84 12.76 16.06
N ILE A 638 31.37 13.59 15.16
CA ILE A 638 32.65 14.28 15.38
C ILE A 638 32.31 15.69 15.84
N PHE A 639 32.80 16.08 17.01
CA PHE A 639 32.59 17.40 17.58
C PHE A 639 33.86 18.26 17.47
N PRO A 640 33.75 19.56 17.14
CA PRO A 640 34.90 20.45 17.24
C PRO A 640 35.32 20.54 18.71
N SER A 641 36.60 20.27 18.99
CA SER A 641 37.14 20.49 20.33
C SER A 641 37.40 21.98 20.54
N GLU A 642 37.13 22.47 21.75
CA GLU A 642 37.56 23.80 22.21
C GLU A 642 39.10 23.91 22.35
N ARG A 643 39.82 22.77 22.31
CA ARG A 643 41.26 22.67 22.57
C ARG A 643 42.02 22.50 21.25
N PRO A 644 43.10 23.26 21.00
CA PRO A 644 43.98 23.03 19.86
C PRO A 644 44.54 21.60 19.85
N ASN A 645 44.72 21.01 18.67
CA ASN A 645 45.26 19.66 18.47
C ASN A 645 44.49 18.55 19.21
N HIS A 646 43.20 18.72 19.43
CA HIS A 646 42.32 17.70 20.02
C HIS A 646 41.16 17.37 19.07
N ILE A 647 40.86 16.08 18.93
CA ILE A 647 39.65 15.58 18.27
C ILE A 647 38.70 15.06 19.36
N MET A 648 37.40 15.38 19.24
CA MET A 648 36.36 14.87 20.13
C MET A 648 35.34 14.04 19.33
N LEU A 649 35.14 12.80 19.75
CA LEU A 649 34.31 11.79 19.06
C LEU A 649 33.21 11.28 19.98
N GLU A 650 32.01 11.06 19.44
CA GLU A 650 31.02 10.14 20.00
C GLU A 650 31.18 8.78 19.32
N GLN A 651 31.51 7.75 20.09
CA GLN A 651 31.62 6.37 19.61
C GLN A 651 30.54 5.49 20.25
N TRP A 652 29.96 4.59 19.46
CA TRP A 652 29.02 3.57 19.93
C TRP A 652 29.68 2.18 19.89
N ASN A 653 29.45 1.38 20.93
CA ASN A 653 29.96 0.00 21.07
C ASN A 653 28.86 -0.95 21.57
N PRO A 654 28.96 -2.26 21.33
CA PRO A 654 28.02 -3.25 21.89
C PRO A 654 27.97 -3.19 23.42
N LEU A 655 26.85 -3.65 23.99
CA LEU A 655 26.69 -3.82 25.43
C LEU A 655 27.24 -5.15 25.94
N GLY A 656 27.11 -6.23 25.16
CA GLY A 656 27.41 -7.59 25.57
C GLY A 656 26.22 -8.51 25.34
N LEU A 657 25.58 -8.94 26.43
CA LEU A 657 24.43 -9.83 26.46
C LEU A 657 23.12 -9.06 26.68
N VAL A 658 22.16 -9.27 25.78
CA VAL A 658 20.77 -8.77 25.87
C VAL A 658 19.85 -9.93 26.26
N GLY A 659 19.15 -9.79 27.38
CA GLY A 659 18.07 -10.68 27.76
C GLY A 659 16.75 -10.19 27.18
N ILE A 660 16.00 -11.04 26.47
CA ILE A 660 14.67 -10.71 25.93
C ILE A 660 13.62 -11.56 26.63
N ILE A 661 12.62 -10.92 27.23
CA ILE A 661 11.45 -11.57 27.83
C ILE A 661 10.21 -11.06 27.09
N SER A 662 9.58 -11.92 26.29
CA SER A 662 8.49 -11.53 25.38
C SER A 662 7.11 -12.04 25.82
N ALA A 663 6.06 -11.26 25.53
CA ALA A 663 4.68 -11.61 25.81
C ALA A 663 4.11 -12.66 24.83
N PHE A 664 3.01 -13.32 25.23
CA PHE A 664 2.34 -14.37 24.45
C PHE A 664 1.69 -13.87 23.15
N ASN A 665 1.41 -12.56 23.05
CA ASN A 665 0.48 -12.03 22.05
C ASN A 665 1.16 -11.61 20.74
N PHE A 666 2.47 -11.37 20.77
CA PHE A 666 3.34 -11.26 19.59
C PHE A 666 4.61 -12.11 19.84
N PRO A 667 4.47 -13.45 19.81
CA PRO A 667 5.52 -14.40 20.18
C PRO A 667 6.65 -14.55 19.15
N VAL A 668 6.57 -13.87 17.99
CA VAL A 668 7.63 -13.80 16.98
C VAL A 668 8.12 -12.36 16.81
N ALA A 669 7.23 -11.39 16.56
CA ALA A 669 7.64 -10.05 16.12
C ALA A 669 8.42 -9.27 17.19
N VAL A 670 7.99 -9.31 18.46
CA VAL A 670 8.67 -8.60 19.56
C VAL A 670 10.10 -9.11 19.74
N TYR A 671 10.27 -10.43 19.77
CA TYR A 671 11.60 -11.04 19.78
C TYR A 671 12.39 -10.66 18.52
N GLY A 672 11.72 -10.62 17.36
CA GLY A 672 12.32 -10.26 16.09
C GLY A 672 12.88 -8.84 16.03
N TRP A 673 12.11 -7.85 16.49
CA TRP A 673 12.53 -6.45 16.56
C TRP A 673 13.75 -6.28 17.47
N ASN A 674 13.74 -6.92 18.63
CA ASN A 674 14.85 -6.88 19.58
C ASN A 674 16.09 -7.61 19.07
N SER A 675 15.93 -8.83 18.55
CA SER A 675 17.05 -9.69 18.13
C SER A 675 17.77 -9.16 16.89
N ALA A 676 17.03 -8.73 15.85
CA ALA A 676 17.63 -8.19 14.63
C ALA A 676 18.51 -6.97 14.94
N ILE A 677 17.99 -6.01 15.72
CA ILE A 677 18.73 -4.81 16.13
C ILE A 677 19.88 -5.16 17.09
N SER A 678 19.66 -6.04 18.08
CA SER A 678 20.72 -6.50 19.00
C SER A 678 21.90 -7.12 18.25
N MET A 679 21.63 -7.98 17.27
CA MET A 679 22.63 -8.66 16.46
C MET A 679 23.48 -7.68 15.64
N VAL A 680 22.85 -6.76 14.89
CA VAL A 680 23.62 -5.79 14.09
C VAL A 680 24.44 -4.85 15.00
N CYS A 681 23.91 -4.50 16.17
CA CYS A 681 24.62 -3.75 17.21
C CYS A 681 25.79 -4.53 17.86
N GLY A 682 25.99 -5.83 17.55
CA GLY A 682 27.10 -6.66 18.03
C GLY A 682 26.88 -7.28 19.39
N ASN A 683 25.63 -7.43 19.81
CA ASN A 683 25.26 -8.12 21.05
C ASN A 683 24.88 -9.58 20.78
N VAL A 684 25.03 -10.41 21.81
CA VAL A 684 24.41 -11.74 21.89
C VAL A 684 23.08 -11.65 22.66
N VAL A 685 22.23 -12.65 22.48
CA VAL A 685 20.85 -12.67 22.97
C VAL A 685 20.56 -13.95 23.73
N ILE A 686 19.86 -13.83 24.88
CA ILE A 686 19.13 -14.95 25.50
C ILE A 686 17.65 -14.61 25.53
N TRP A 687 16.84 -15.45 24.90
CA TRP A 687 15.39 -15.29 24.84
C TRP A 687 14.68 -16.21 25.83
N LYS A 688 13.74 -15.64 26.57
CA LYS A 688 12.70 -16.35 27.33
C LYS A 688 11.32 -15.94 26.80
N GLY A 689 10.75 -16.76 25.94
CA GLY A 689 9.37 -16.59 25.47
C GLY A 689 8.32 -16.79 26.57
N ALA A 690 7.06 -16.44 26.29
CA ALA A 690 5.95 -16.74 27.18
C ALA A 690 5.70 -18.26 27.26
N PRO A 691 5.46 -18.85 28.45
CA PRO A 691 5.32 -20.30 28.61
C PRO A 691 4.21 -20.96 27.78
N THR A 692 3.19 -20.18 27.41
CA THR A 692 2.04 -20.62 26.61
C THR A 692 2.26 -20.50 25.09
N THR A 693 3.42 -20.01 24.66
CA THR A 693 3.85 -19.90 23.25
C THR A 693 5.23 -20.51 23.02
N SER A 694 5.52 -21.60 23.73
CA SER A 694 6.84 -22.24 23.73
C SER A 694 7.15 -22.97 22.42
N LEU A 695 6.16 -23.49 21.68
CA LEU A 695 6.41 -24.15 20.39
C LEU A 695 6.81 -23.14 19.32
N ILE A 696 6.18 -21.95 19.30
CA ILE A 696 6.60 -20.82 18.47
C ILE A 696 8.04 -20.42 18.81
N SER A 697 8.39 -20.37 20.10
CA SER A 697 9.74 -20.00 20.55
C SER A 697 10.81 -21.00 20.07
N VAL A 698 10.52 -22.30 20.20
CA VAL A 698 11.37 -23.38 19.68
C VAL A 698 11.47 -23.35 18.15
N ALA A 699 10.36 -23.23 17.43
CA ALA A 699 10.34 -23.19 15.96
C ALA A 699 11.11 -22.00 15.39
N THR A 700 10.92 -20.80 15.97
CA THR A 700 11.66 -19.57 15.63
C THR A 700 13.16 -19.76 15.84
N THR A 701 13.55 -20.35 16.99
CA THR A 701 14.96 -20.62 17.30
C THR A 701 15.58 -21.68 16.39
N LYS A 702 14.83 -22.70 15.96
CA LYS A 702 15.30 -23.69 14.96
C LYS A 702 15.63 -23.05 13.60
N ILE A 703 14.83 -22.08 13.15
CA ILE A 703 15.09 -21.34 11.91
C ILE A 703 16.41 -20.56 12.05
N LEU A 704 16.59 -19.86 13.18
CA LEU A 704 17.79 -19.08 13.48
C LEU A 704 19.06 -19.93 13.60
N ALA A 705 19.01 -21.01 14.38
CA ALA A 705 20.07 -22.00 14.53
C ALA A 705 20.61 -22.46 13.16
N SER A 706 19.69 -22.79 12.24
CA SER A 706 20.04 -23.25 10.89
C SER A 706 20.76 -22.21 10.02
N VAL A 707 20.73 -20.92 10.38
CA VAL A 707 21.49 -19.86 9.68
C VAL A 707 22.85 -19.66 10.34
N LEU A 708 22.93 -19.65 11.68
CA LEU A 708 24.21 -19.54 12.40
C LEU A 708 25.13 -20.73 12.07
N GLU A 709 24.57 -21.95 12.10
CA GLU A 709 25.27 -23.20 11.78
C GLU A 709 25.77 -23.24 10.33
N LYS A 710 25.04 -22.64 9.37
CA LYS A 710 25.46 -22.55 7.95
C LYS A 710 26.58 -21.56 7.68
N ASN A 711 26.87 -20.66 8.62
CA ASN A 711 27.93 -19.66 8.50
C ASN A 711 29.12 -19.97 9.43
N ASP A 712 29.15 -21.15 10.05
CA ASP A 712 30.14 -21.56 11.06
C ASP A 712 30.25 -20.58 12.26
N ILE A 713 29.12 -19.96 12.62
CA ILE A 713 29.02 -18.98 13.70
C ILE A 713 28.44 -19.65 14.96
N PRO A 714 28.95 -19.37 16.18
CA PRO A 714 28.45 -19.98 17.41
C PRO A 714 26.95 -19.76 17.63
N GLY A 715 26.17 -20.84 17.71
CA GLY A 715 24.72 -20.77 17.90
C GLY A 715 24.27 -20.04 19.18
N ALA A 716 25.12 -19.99 20.21
CA ALA A 716 24.86 -19.30 21.47
C ALA A 716 24.63 -17.77 21.34
N ILE A 717 24.95 -17.17 20.19
CA ILE A 717 24.62 -15.76 19.89
C ILE A 717 23.12 -15.50 19.96
N LEU A 718 22.29 -16.50 19.60
CA LEU A 718 20.83 -16.46 19.69
C LEU A 718 20.34 -17.63 20.56
N SER A 719 20.65 -17.54 21.85
CA SER A 719 20.26 -18.57 22.81
C SER A 719 18.77 -18.48 23.17
N LEU A 720 18.14 -19.63 23.42
CA LEU A 720 16.78 -19.77 23.93
C LEU A 720 16.84 -20.49 25.29
N CYS A 721 16.06 -20.03 26.26
CA CYS A 721 15.79 -20.75 27.49
C CYS A 721 14.30 -20.59 27.84
N THR A 722 13.45 -21.54 27.42
CA THR A 722 12.05 -21.57 27.88
C THR A 722 11.98 -22.00 29.34
N GLY A 723 10.95 -21.53 30.04
CA GLY A 723 10.76 -21.75 31.47
C GLY A 723 9.75 -20.76 32.03
N ASP A 724 9.47 -20.82 33.33
CA ASP A 724 8.43 -20.03 33.97
C ASP A 724 8.99 -18.72 34.55
N VAL A 725 8.35 -18.16 35.58
CA VAL A 725 8.77 -16.93 36.28
C VAL A 725 10.19 -17.03 36.85
N ASP A 726 10.63 -18.21 37.26
CA ASP A 726 11.96 -18.48 37.85
C ASP A 726 13.12 -18.11 36.90
N ILE A 727 13.10 -18.57 35.65
CA ILE A 727 14.08 -18.20 34.62
C ILE A 727 14.05 -16.69 34.36
N GLY A 728 12.86 -16.08 34.38
CA GLY A 728 12.69 -14.64 34.22
C GLY A 728 13.31 -13.84 35.37
N VAL A 729 13.03 -14.22 36.62
CA VAL A 729 13.58 -13.60 37.83
C VAL A 729 15.10 -13.75 37.89
N LYS A 730 15.63 -14.93 37.51
CA LYS A 730 17.07 -15.16 37.39
C LYS A 730 17.70 -14.20 36.38
N MET A 731 17.17 -14.12 35.16
CA MET A 731 17.66 -13.19 34.11
C MET A 731 17.62 -11.72 34.53
N VAL A 732 16.54 -11.31 35.18
CA VAL A 732 16.32 -9.96 35.67
C VAL A 732 17.36 -9.56 36.73
N ASN A 733 17.75 -10.48 37.61
CA ASN A 733 18.74 -10.24 38.67
C ASN A 733 20.20 -10.47 38.22
N ASP A 734 20.44 -11.04 37.04
CA ASP A 734 21.78 -11.43 36.60
C ASP A 734 22.61 -10.22 36.12
N LYS A 735 23.71 -9.93 36.82
CA LYS A 735 24.65 -8.85 36.46
C LYS A 735 25.35 -9.08 35.11
N ARG A 736 25.38 -10.32 34.60
CA ARG A 736 25.94 -10.67 33.28
C ARG A 736 25.04 -10.21 32.12
N VAL A 737 23.75 -9.96 32.37
CA VAL A 737 22.79 -9.47 31.37
C VAL A 737 22.82 -7.93 31.36
N ASN A 738 23.46 -7.35 30.35
CA ASN A 738 23.73 -5.91 30.28
C ASN A 738 22.45 -5.07 30.03
N LEU A 739 21.54 -5.60 29.21
CA LEU A 739 20.23 -5.02 28.91
C LEU A 739 19.16 -6.12 29.07
N VAL A 740 18.09 -5.82 29.81
CA VAL A 740 16.87 -6.63 29.80
C VAL A 740 15.80 -5.89 29.01
N SER A 741 15.43 -6.44 27.85
CA SER A 741 14.20 -6.05 27.16
C SER A 741 13.04 -6.90 27.68
N PHE A 742 12.01 -6.23 28.21
CA PHE A 742 10.84 -6.88 28.77
C PHE A 742 9.56 -6.31 28.15
N THR A 743 8.79 -7.20 27.53
CA THR A 743 7.48 -6.90 26.97
C THR A 743 6.41 -7.65 27.76
N GLY A 744 5.45 -6.95 28.36
CA GLY A 744 4.47 -7.60 29.24
C GLY A 744 3.48 -6.65 29.91
N SER A 745 2.92 -7.05 31.06
CA SER A 745 2.02 -6.18 31.81
C SER A 745 2.79 -5.14 32.62
N SER A 746 2.21 -3.94 32.80
CA SER A 746 2.87 -2.88 33.57
C SER A 746 3.18 -3.27 35.02
N ALA A 747 2.37 -4.14 35.63
CA ALA A 747 2.59 -4.63 36.99
C ALA A 747 3.87 -5.47 37.11
N VAL A 748 4.14 -6.36 36.14
CA VAL A 748 5.38 -7.16 36.12
C VAL A 748 6.55 -6.31 35.63
N GLY A 749 6.33 -5.47 34.62
CA GLY A 749 7.35 -4.56 34.09
C GLY A 749 7.91 -3.59 35.12
N GLN A 750 7.07 -3.09 36.04
CA GLN A 750 7.52 -2.26 37.17
C GLN A 750 8.49 -3.02 38.08
N GLN A 751 8.18 -4.28 38.41
CA GLN A 751 9.06 -5.13 39.21
C GLN A 751 10.37 -5.41 38.47
N VAL A 752 10.30 -5.76 37.18
CA VAL A 752 11.49 -5.98 36.32
C VAL A 752 12.37 -4.73 36.29
N GLY A 753 11.81 -3.56 36.02
CA GLY A 753 12.55 -2.29 36.01
C GLY A 753 13.22 -1.99 37.35
N MET A 754 12.52 -2.21 38.47
CA MET A 754 13.09 -2.06 39.82
C MET A 754 14.28 -3.00 40.07
N GLU A 755 14.14 -4.30 39.80
CA GLU A 755 15.20 -5.28 40.07
C GLU A 755 16.43 -5.08 39.16
N VAL A 756 16.23 -4.76 37.88
CA VAL A 756 17.33 -4.40 36.96
C VAL A 756 18.03 -3.12 37.43
N GLN A 757 17.28 -2.12 37.89
CA GLN A 757 17.83 -0.86 38.39
C GLN A 757 18.65 -1.03 39.68
N LYS A 758 18.27 -1.94 40.59
CA LYS A 758 19.06 -2.27 41.80
C LYS A 758 20.49 -2.73 41.48
N ARG A 759 20.68 -3.40 40.35
CA ARG A 759 21.99 -3.87 39.87
C ARG A 759 22.65 -2.96 38.84
N PHE A 760 22.10 -1.76 38.61
CA PHE A 760 22.53 -0.80 37.57
C PHE A 760 22.59 -1.41 36.14
N GLY A 761 21.75 -2.40 35.86
CA GLY A 761 21.55 -2.88 34.49
C GLY A 761 20.74 -1.88 33.65
N ARG A 762 20.74 -2.06 32.33
CA ARG A 762 19.82 -1.33 31.45
C ARG A 762 18.52 -2.10 31.30
N VAL A 763 17.43 -1.37 31.14
CA VAL A 763 16.11 -1.95 30.86
C VAL A 763 15.48 -1.26 29.64
N LEU A 764 14.78 -2.04 28.83
CA LEU A 764 13.85 -1.59 27.81
C LEU A 764 12.49 -2.17 28.20
N LEU A 765 11.51 -1.30 28.46
CA LEU A 765 10.19 -1.68 28.98
C LEU A 765 9.10 -1.35 27.96
N GLU A 766 8.42 -2.38 27.46
CA GLU A 766 7.27 -2.28 26.56
C GLU A 766 6.02 -2.89 27.22
N LEU A 767 5.24 -2.05 27.87
CA LEU A 767 4.24 -2.49 28.85
C LEU A 767 2.79 -2.27 28.38
N GLY A 768 1.86 -2.20 29.34
CA GLY A 768 0.42 -2.16 29.08
C GLY A 768 -0.05 -0.91 28.33
N GLY A 769 -1.16 -1.06 27.60
CA GLY A 769 -1.75 0.00 26.77
C GLY A 769 -3.25 0.18 27.02
N ASN A 770 -3.68 1.41 27.29
CA ASN A 770 -5.09 1.78 27.44
C ASN A 770 -5.50 2.82 26.38
N ASN A 771 -5.33 2.40 25.13
CA ASN A 771 -5.31 3.27 23.95
C ASN A 771 -6.68 3.85 23.63
N ALA A 772 -6.72 5.12 23.23
CA ALA A 772 -7.96 5.82 22.92
C ALA A 772 -8.02 6.31 21.46
N ILE A 773 -9.25 6.31 20.92
CA ILE A 773 -9.59 7.01 19.67
C ILE A 773 -10.51 8.18 20.00
N ILE A 774 -10.11 9.41 19.64
CA ILE A 774 -10.95 10.61 19.66
C ILE A 774 -11.56 10.82 18.26
N VAL A 775 -12.84 11.18 18.19
CA VAL A 775 -13.53 11.45 16.91
C VAL A 775 -14.24 12.80 16.95
N THR A 776 -13.84 13.70 16.04
CA THR A 776 -14.36 15.07 15.92
C THR A 776 -15.62 15.13 15.03
N PRO A 777 -16.40 16.24 15.05
CA PRO A 777 -17.67 16.36 14.31
C PRO A 777 -17.54 16.24 12.79
N ASP A 778 -16.37 16.60 12.26
CA ASP A 778 -16.00 16.68 10.85
C ASP A 778 -15.30 15.41 10.34
N ALA A 779 -15.09 14.41 11.20
CA ALA A 779 -14.46 13.14 10.86
C ALA A 779 -15.24 12.31 9.84
N ASN A 780 -14.53 11.52 9.03
CA ASN A 780 -15.15 10.52 8.16
C ASN A 780 -15.71 9.34 9.00
N LEU A 781 -17.02 9.37 9.29
CA LEU A 781 -17.67 8.39 10.17
C LEU A 781 -17.68 6.95 9.62
N GLU A 782 -17.57 6.75 8.31
CA GLU A 782 -17.46 5.41 7.72
C GLU A 782 -16.08 4.81 8.01
N MET A 783 -15.02 5.61 7.77
CA MET A 783 -13.64 5.25 8.09
C MET A 783 -13.47 4.98 9.59
N VAL A 784 -13.98 5.87 10.45
CA VAL A 784 -14.02 5.67 11.92
C VAL A 784 -14.65 4.32 12.29
N SER A 785 -15.81 4.00 11.71
CA SER A 785 -16.52 2.75 12.04
C SER A 785 -15.72 1.51 11.67
N GLN A 786 -15.02 1.52 10.53
CA GLN A 786 -14.16 0.42 10.11
C GLN A 786 -12.89 0.33 10.98
N SER A 787 -12.22 1.46 11.21
CA SER A 787 -10.99 1.56 12.02
C SER A 787 -11.19 1.08 13.45
N VAL A 788 -12.25 1.54 14.13
CA VAL A 788 -12.57 1.13 15.51
C VAL A 788 -12.84 -0.37 15.59
N VAL A 789 -13.61 -0.93 14.66
CA VAL A 789 -13.91 -2.37 14.63
C VAL A 789 -12.64 -3.20 14.48
N PHE A 790 -11.73 -2.83 13.57
CA PHE A 790 -10.45 -3.52 13.41
C PHE A 790 -9.54 -3.39 14.63
N ALA A 791 -9.47 -2.19 15.22
CA ALA A 791 -8.58 -1.91 16.37
C ALA A 791 -9.05 -2.52 17.69
N CYS A 792 -10.36 -2.73 17.86
CA CYS A 792 -10.96 -3.37 19.04
C CYS A 792 -11.06 -4.90 18.89
N CYS A 793 -11.53 -5.39 17.74
CA CYS A 793 -11.80 -6.82 17.53
C CYS A 793 -10.61 -7.60 16.97
N GLY A 794 -9.65 -6.94 16.33
CA GLY A 794 -8.42 -7.57 15.83
C GLY A 794 -7.65 -8.27 16.96
N THR A 795 -7.09 -9.45 16.68
CA THR A 795 -6.46 -10.32 17.69
C THR A 795 -7.35 -10.60 18.94
N ALA A 796 -8.68 -10.53 18.80
CA ALA A 796 -9.64 -10.59 19.91
C ALA A 796 -9.35 -9.58 21.05
N GLY A 797 -8.86 -8.38 20.72
CA GLY A 797 -8.56 -7.32 21.69
C GLY A 797 -7.26 -7.51 22.50
N GLN A 798 -6.42 -8.46 22.07
CA GLN A 798 -5.18 -8.87 22.74
C GLN A 798 -3.93 -8.26 22.10
N ARG A 799 -4.03 -7.05 21.52
CA ARG A 799 -2.85 -6.22 21.21
C ARG A 799 -2.58 -5.28 22.39
N CYS A 800 -1.31 -4.96 22.62
CA CYS A 800 -0.95 -3.82 23.47
C CYS A 800 -1.54 -2.52 22.90
N THR A 801 -1.60 -2.38 21.58
CA THR A 801 -2.17 -1.26 20.81
C THR A 801 -3.69 -1.34 20.55
N THR A 802 -4.42 -2.32 21.12
CA THR A 802 -5.89 -2.42 20.96
C THR A 802 -6.58 -1.16 21.46
N THR A 803 -7.52 -0.62 20.68
CA THR A 803 -8.36 0.50 21.15
C THR A 803 -9.27 0.01 22.28
N ARG A 804 -9.16 0.60 23.47
CA ARG A 804 -10.00 0.27 24.64
C ARG A 804 -10.97 1.39 25.00
N ARG A 805 -10.67 2.63 24.59
CA ARG A 805 -11.47 3.82 24.89
C ARG A 805 -11.85 4.54 23.59
N LEU A 806 -13.12 4.89 23.43
CA LEU A 806 -13.64 5.60 22.25
C LEU A 806 -14.33 6.88 22.69
N ILE A 807 -13.74 8.02 22.35
CA ILE A 807 -14.14 9.35 22.83
C ILE A 807 -14.81 10.09 21.66
N LEU A 808 -16.14 10.18 21.67
CA LEU A 808 -16.95 10.67 20.56
C LEU A 808 -17.56 12.04 20.87
N HIS A 809 -17.50 12.99 19.94
CA HIS A 809 -18.17 14.27 20.13
C HIS A 809 -19.70 14.08 20.20
N LYS A 810 -20.38 14.84 21.08
CA LYS A 810 -21.83 14.74 21.32
C LYS A 810 -22.73 14.71 20.08
N SER A 811 -22.35 15.41 19.01
CA SER A 811 -23.15 15.50 17.77
C SER A 811 -23.16 14.21 16.94
N ILE A 812 -22.12 13.37 17.05
CA ILE A 812 -21.94 12.15 16.24
C ILE A 812 -22.09 10.86 17.06
N TYR A 813 -22.00 10.95 18.39
CA TYR A 813 -22.04 9.83 19.34
C TYR A 813 -23.09 8.76 18.99
N ASN A 814 -24.37 9.14 18.87
CA ASN A 814 -25.46 8.19 18.63
C ASN A 814 -25.33 7.49 17.26
N THR A 815 -24.89 8.22 16.23
CA THR A 815 -24.74 7.72 14.87
C THR A 815 -23.61 6.69 14.79
N VAL A 816 -22.45 7.01 15.39
CA VAL A 816 -21.29 6.12 15.44
C VAL A 816 -21.61 4.87 16.25
N LEU A 817 -22.27 5.01 17.41
CA LEU A 817 -22.62 3.87 18.26
C LEU A 817 -23.53 2.85 17.54
N VAL A 818 -24.57 3.33 16.84
CA VAL A 818 -25.46 2.46 16.04
C VAL A 818 -24.69 1.76 14.90
N ASN A 819 -23.77 2.46 14.24
CA ASN A 819 -22.94 1.88 13.19
C ASN A 819 -21.99 0.81 13.73
N LEU A 820 -21.37 1.03 14.89
CA LEU A 820 -20.47 0.08 15.55
C LEU A 820 -21.20 -1.19 15.98
N VAL A 821 -22.36 -1.07 16.65
CA VAL A 821 -23.20 -2.23 17.02
C VAL A 821 -23.55 -3.08 15.79
N LYS A 822 -23.93 -2.42 14.68
CA LYS A 822 -24.19 -3.11 13.40
C LYS A 822 -22.93 -3.79 12.85
N ALA A 823 -21.76 -3.16 12.91
CA ALA A 823 -20.52 -3.72 12.41
C ALA A 823 -20.03 -4.92 13.25
N TYR A 824 -20.08 -4.82 14.58
CA TYR A 824 -19.76 -5.92 15.51
C TYR A 824 -20.65 -7.14 15.25
N SER A 825 -21.95 -6.94 15.01
CA SER A 825 -22.88 -8.02 14.64
C SER A 825 -22.51 -8.76 13.33
N ASN A 826 -21.71 -8.14 12.46
CA ASN A 826 -21.20 -8.77 11.24
C ASN A 826 -19.83 -9.43 11.43
N VAL A 827 -19.00 -8.95 12.35
CA VAL A 827 -17.75 -9.64 12.76
C VAL A 827 -18.07 -10.97 13.44
N LEU A 828 -19.07 -10.99 14.34
CA LEU A 828 -19.48 -12.18 15.07
C LEU A 828 -19.94 -13.35 14.16
N LYS A 829 -20.40 -13.05 12.93
CA LYS A 829 -20.76 -14.06 11.91
C LYS A 829 -19.55 -14.74 11.25
N ARG A 830 -18.34 -14.22 11.47
CA ARG A 830 -17.05 -14.73 10.95
C ARG A 830 -16.08 -15.05 12.10
N LEU A 831 -16.64 -15.58 13.19
CA LEU A 831 -15.90 -16.11 14.34
C LEU A 831 -15.74 -17.63 14.19
N GLY A 832 -14.50 -18.11 14.22
CA GLY A 832 -14.18 -19.48 13.79
C GLY A 832 -12.81 -19.99 14.22
N ASP A 833 -12.37 -21.09 13.62
CA ASP A 833 -10.98 -21.58 13.72
C ASP A 833 -10.06 -20.49 13.13
N PRO A 834 -9.03 -20.00 13.85
CA PRO A 834 -8.12 -18.98 13.35
C PRO A 834 -7.33 -19.38 12.09
N LEU A 835 -7.23 -20.70 11.81
CA LEU A 835 -6.63 -21.24 10.58
C LEU A 835 -7.55 -21.16 9.36
N ASP A 836 -8.85 -20.90 9.52
CA ASP A 836 -9.78 -20.68 8.41
C ASP A 836 -9.62 -19.25 7.86
N VAL A 837 -9.30 -19.15 6.58
CA VAL A 837 -9.08 -17.89 5.85
C VAL A 837 -10.28 -16.94 5.84
N THR A 838 -11.49 -17.43 6.16
CA THR A 838 -12.71 -16.63 6.25
C THR A 838 -12.96 -16.06 7.66
N THR A 839 -12.27 -16.58 8.69
CA THR A 839 -12.36 -16.11 10.08
C THR A 839 -11.74 -14.73 10.23
N LEU A 840 -12.48 -13.80 10.83
CA LEU A 840 -11.96 -12.47 11.23
C LEU A 840 -11.78 -12.31 12.75
N TYR A 841 -12.23 -13.29 13.54
CA TYR A 841 -12.19 -13.20 15.00
C TYR A 841 -11.95 -14.57 15.63
N GLY A 842 -10.81 -14.71 16.30
CA GLY A 842 -10.38 -15.92 16.99
C GLY A 842 -10.81 -15.99 18.46
N PRO A 843 -10.32 -16.97 19.23
CA PRO A 843 -10.53 -17.09 20.66
C PRO A 843 -9.66 -16.09 21.47
N MET A 844 -9.99 -15.95 22.76
CA MET A 844 -9.02 -15.48 23.76
C MET A 844 -7.87 -16.48 23.89
N HIS A 845 -6.68 -16.05 24.28
CA HIS A 845 -5.53 -16.95 24.37
C HIS A 845 -5.63 -17.98 25.52
N SER A 846 -6.35 -17.69 26.61
CA SER A 846 -6.46 -18.60 27.75
C SER A 846 -7.79 -18.53 28.51
N LEU A 847 -8.09 -19.59 29.27
CA LEU A 847 -9.21 -19.60 30.23
C LEU A 847 -9.11 -18.47 31.27
N THR A 848 -7.90 -18.07 31.66
CA THR A 848 -7.69 -16.94 32.58
C THR A 848 -8.10 -15.62 31.92
N ALA A 849 -7.77 -15.41 30.64
CA ALA A 849 -8.26 -14.25 29.90
C ALA A 849 -9.80 -14.23 29.80
N VAL A 850 -10.45 -15.39 29.60
CA VAL A 850 -11.93 -15.51 29.62
C VAL A 850 -12.52 -15.18 31.01
N ARG A 851 -11.87 -15.59 32.11
CA ARG A 851 -12.30 -15.21 33.48
C ARG A 851 -12.17 -13.70 33.69
N ASN A 852 -11.04 -13.11 33.31
CA ASN A 852 -10.79 -11.68 33.45
C ASN A 852 -11.77 -10.84 32.61
N PHE A 853 -12.14 -11.31 31.42
CA PHE A 853 -13.23 -10.75 30.62
C PHE A 853 -14.56 -10.78 31.39
N LYS A 854 -15.02 -11.96 31.86
CA LYS A 854 -16.27 -12.10 32.62
C LYS A 854 -16.32 -11.16 33.84
N GLN A 855 -15.24 -11.12 34.63
CA GLN A 855 -15.13 -10.26 35.80
C GLN A 855 -15.25 -8.78 35.42
N THR A 856 -14.55 -8.35 34.37
CA THR A 856 -14.58 -6.95 33.90
C THR A 856 -15.95 -6.55 33.38
N ILE A 857 -16.72 -7.46 32.77
CA ILE A 857 -18.13 -7.21 32.40
C ILE A 857 -19.00 -7.00 33.64
N SER A 858 -18.85 -7.83 34.68
CA SER A 858 -19.58 -7.64 35.95
C SER A 858 -19.25 -6.30 36.61
N GLU A 859 -17.95 -5.99 36.77
CA GLU A 859 -17.47 -4.72 37.34
C GLU A 859 -17.99 -3.51 36.55
N ALA A 860 -18.04 -3.60 35.22
CA ALA A 860 -18.56 -2.52 34.38
C ALA A 860 -20.07 -2.32 34.56
N ILE A 861 -20.86 -3.39 34.73
CA ILE A 861 -22.30 -3.29 35.00
C ILE A 861 -22.55 -2.72 36.40
N GLU A 862 -21.81 -3.18 37.41
CA GLU A 862 -21.88 -2.67 38.79
C GLU A 862 -21.51 -1.18 38.89
N ALA A 863 -20.55 -0.72 38.08
CA ALA A 863 -20.19 0.69 37.94
C ALA A 863 -21.22 1.54 37.14
N GLY A 864 -22.35 0.97 36.73
CA GLY A 864 -23.43 1.65 36.00
C GLY A 864 -23.29 1.65 34.47
N GLY A 865 -22.39 0.84 33.92
CA GLY A 865 -22.18 0.70 32.49
C GLY A 865 -23.30 -0.07 31.77
N GLN A 866 -23.69 0.43 30.61
CA GLN A 866 -24.68 -0.22 29.72
C GLN A 866 -23.96 -1.03 28.65
N ILE A 867 -24.25 -2.33 28.56
CA ILE A 867 -23.77 -3.20 27.47
C ILE A 867 -24.61 -2.94 26.21
N GLU A 868 -24.02 -2.30 25.21
CA GLU A 868 -24.68 -1.97 23.94
C GLU A 868 -24.60 -3.13 22.93
N PHE A 869 -23.56 -3.95 23.05
CA PHE A 869 -23.38 -5.19 22.28
C PHE A 869 -22.43 -6.14 23.02
N GLY A 870 -22.65 -7.45 22.91
CA GLY A 870 -21.76 -8.49 23.42
C GLY A 870 -21.94 -8.78 24.92
N GLY A 871 -20.81 -8.94 25.62
CA GLY A 871 -20.73 -9.17 27.06
C GLY A 871 -20.76 -10.63 27.51
N LYS A 872 -20.85 -11.60 26.58
CA LYS A 872 -20.99 -13.03 26.91
C LYS A 872 -19.80 -13.87 26.48
N VAL A 873 -19.67 -15.02 27.12
CA VAL A 873 -18.79 -16.12 26.68
C VAL A 873 -19.62 -17.08 25.84
N LEU A 874 -19.07 -17.54 24.72
CA LEU A 874 -19.81 -18.37 23.78
C LEU A 874 -19.77 -19.83 24.20
N ASP A 875 -20.93 -20.50 24.11
CA ASP A 875 -21.08 -21.92 24.41
C ASP A 875 -20.62 -22.77 23.21
N ARG A 876 -19.29 -22.94 23.11
CA ARG A 876 -18.61 -23.69 22.05
C ARG A 876 -17.20 -24.13 22.52
N PRO A 877 -16.56 -25.11 21.87
CA PRO A 877 -15.15 -25.42 22.11
C PRO A 877 -14.24 -24.21 21.90
N GLY A 878 -13.13 -24.16 22.65
CA GLY A 878 -12.19 -23.05 22.67
C GLY A 878 -12.60 -21.89 23.59
N TYR A 879 -11.79 -20.84 23.61
CA TYR A 879 -11.88 -19.75 24.60
C TYR A 879 -12.58 -18.50 24.02
N PHE A 880 -13.73 -18.67 23.37
CA PHE A 880 -14.40 -17.60 22.63
C PHE A 880 -15.30 -16.71 23.50
N VAL A 881 -15.18 -15.40 23.31
CA VAL A 881 -16.03 -14.37 23.94
C VAL A 881 -16.60 -13.41 22.88
N GLU A 882 -17.76 -12.81 23.15
CA GLU A 882 -18.33 -11.79 22.26
C GLU A 882 -17.51 -10.47 22.38
N PRO A 883 -17.11 -9.84 21.26
CA PRO A 883 -16.54 -8.50 21.32
C PRO A 883 -17.60 -7.54 21.85
N THR A 884 -17.22 -6.66 22.77
CA THR A 884 -18.16 -5.97 23.67
C THR A 884 -18.04 -4.45 23.59
N ILE A 885 -19.17 -3.77 23.52
CA ILE A 885 -19.28 -2.30 23.55
C ILE A 885 -20.01 -1.89 24.82
N ILE A 886 -19.39 -1.02 25.63
CA ILE A 886 -19.94 -0.53 26.90
C ILE A 886 -20.06 1.00 26.85
N SER A 887 -21.24 1.52 27.18
CA SER A 887 -21.53 2.95 27.28
C SER A 887 -21.92 3.33 28.73
N GLY A 888 -22.17 4.62 28.99
CA GLY A 888 -22.75 5.09 30.26
C GLY A 888 -21.77 5.23 31.44
N LEU A 889 -20.58 4.61 31.36
CA LEU A 889 -19.51 4.80 32.34
C LEU A 889 -18.89 6.21 32.26
N LYS A 890 -18.31 6.65 33.38
CA LYS A 890 -17.45 7.85 33.39
C LYS A 890 -16.05 7.50 32.89
N TYR A 891 -15.36 8.47 32.28
CA TYR A 891 -14.00 8.29 31.74
C TYR A 891 -12.96 7.95 32.81
N ASP A 892 -13.22 8.31 34.07
CA ASP A 892 -12.35 8.13 35.24
C ASP A 892 -12.68 6.87 36.06
N SER A 893 -13.71 6.11 35.68
CA SER A 893 -14.12 4.89 36.39
C SER A 893 -12.96 3.87 36.49
N PRO A 894 -12.73 3.21 37.64
CA PRO A 894 -11.58 2.32 37.82
C PRO A 894 -11.48 1.21 36.75
N VAL A 895 -12.61 0.64 36.35
CA VAL A 895 -12.71 -0.39 35.28
C VAL A 895 -12.29 0.14 33.89
N VAL A 896 -12.42 1.45 33.65
CA VAL A 896 -11.98 2.13 32.42
C VAL A 896 -10.48 2.44 32.47
N ARG A 897 -9.95 2.85 33.63
CA ARG A 897 -8.51 3.11 33.81
C ARG A 897 -7.66 1.83 33.77
N ARG A 898 -8.22 0.71 34.26
CA ARG A 898 -7.56 -0.61 34.29
C ARG A 898 -7.47 -1.21 32.89
N GLU A 899 -6.27 -1.60 32.46
CA GLU A 899 -6.14 -2.45 31.28
C GLU A 899 -6.79 -3.82 31.53
N THR A 900 -7.77 -4.17 30.69
CA THR A 900 -8.24 -5.56 30.54
C THR A 900 -7.87 -6.01 29.14
N PHE A 901 -7.09 -7.09 29.06
CA PHE A 901 -6.56 -7.62 27.81
C PHE A 901 -7.59 -8.48 27.08
N ALA A 902 -8.70 -7.84 26.68
CA ALA A 902 -9.88 -8.46 26.09
C ALA A 902 -10.59 -7.48 25.13
N PRO A 903 -11.53 -7.95 24.28
CA PRO A 903 -12.17 -7.15 23.24
C PRO A 903 -13.35 -6.37 23.84
N ILE A 904 -13.04 -5.43 24.73
CA ILE A 904 -13.98 -4.51 25.37
C ILE A 904 -13.60 -3.09 24.95
N VAL A 905 -14.57 -2.33 24.44
CA VAL A 905 -14.42 -0.89 24.18
C VAL A 905 -15.41 -0.08 25.02
N TYR A 906 -14.89 0.89 25.75
CA TYR A 906 -15.67 1.86 26.53
C TYR A 906 -15.92 3.12 25.71
N VAL A 907 -17.18 3.57 25.61
CA VAL A 907 -17.59 4.67 24.75
C VAL A 907 -18.01 5.89 25.58
N PHE A 908 -17.37 7.02 25.32
CA PHE A 908 -17.55 8.29 26.03
C PHE A 908 -18.08 9.39 25.10
N LYS A 909 -18.73 10.39 25.71
CA LYS A 909 -19.26 11.57 25.03
C LYS A 909 -18.54 12.81 25.55
N TYR A 910 -17.92 13.58 24.66
CA TYR A 910 -17.25 14.83 25.01
C TYR A 910 -17.89 16.04 24.33
N ASP A 911 -17.61 17.23 24.88
CA ASP A 911 -18.09 18.52 24.42
C ASP A 911 -16.99 19.41 23.81
N THR A 912 -15.79 19.42 24.38
CA THR A 912 -14.64 20.20 23.86
C THR A 912 -13.43 19.33 23.53
N LEU A 913 -12.61 19.76 22.56
CA LEU A 913 -11.41 19.01 22.18
C LEU A 913 -10.41 18.92 23.34
N GLU A 914 -10.30 19.99 24.13
CA GLU A 914 -9.46 20.10 25.32
C GLU A 914 -9.82 19.03 26.36
N GLU A 915 -11.12 18.82 26.59
CA GLU A 915 -11.65 17.76 27.45
C GLU A 915 -11.30 16.36 26.90
N ALA A 916 -11.51 16.12 25.61
CA ALA A 916 -11.18 14.85 24.97
C ALA A 916 -9.68 14.50 25.06
N ILE A 917 -8.80 15.48 24.87
CA ILE A 917 -7.35 15.32 25.04
C ILE A 917 -7.01 15.05 26.51
N ALA A 918 -7.58 15.80 27.45
CA ALA A 918 -7.38 15.56 28.88
C ALA A 918 -7.80 14.14 29.28
N TRP A 919 -8.90 13.61 28.72
CA TRP A 919 -9.34 12.23 28.96
C TRP A 919 -8.45 11.19 28.29
N ASN A 920 -7.90 11.44 27.09
CA ASN A 920 -6.87 10.56 26.52
C ASN A 920 -5.71 10.40 27.50
N ASN A 921 -5.23 11.54 28.00
CA ASN A 921 -4.03 11.67 28.81
C ASN A 921 -4.23 11.25 30.28
N SER A 922 -5.48 11.17 30.79
CA SER A 922 -5.78 10.96 32.21
C SER A 922 -5.51 9.56 32.77
N VAL A 923 -5.16 8.59 31.92
CA VAL A 923 -4.80 7.22 32.33
C VAL A 923 -3.29 7.07 32.48
N ASP A 924 -2.88 6.07 33.27
CA ASP A 924 -1.48 5.91 33.66
C ASP A 924 -0.62 5.34 32.51
N GLN A 925 -1.23 4.68 31.53
CA GLN A 925 -0.58 4.17 30.31
C GLN A 925 -0.36 5.26 29.26
N GLY A 926 0.62 5.07 28.38
CA GLY A 926 1.03 6.05 27.36
C GLY A 926 1.50 5.42 26.04
N LEU A 927 0.94 4.27 25.64
CA LEU A 927 1.35 3.58 24.40
C LEU A 927 0.89 4.31 23.13
N SER A 928 -0.40 4.21 22.80
CA SER A 928 -0.93 4.70 21.52
C SER A 928 -2.24 5.47 21.67
N SER A 929 -2.45 6.43 20.78
CA SER A 929 -3.62 7.28 20.70
C SER A 929 -3.92 7.67 19.25
N SER A 930 -5.19 7.90 18.92
CA SER A 930 -5.58 8.43 17.60
C SER A 930 -6.60 9.54 17.70
N ILE A 931 -6.53 10.50 16.78
CA ILE A 931 -7.64 11.41 16.47
C ILE A 931 -8.13 11.21 15.04
N PHE A 932 -9.45 11.24 14.84
CA PHE A 932 -10.07 11.29 13.52
C PHE A 932 -10.70 12.66 13.32
N THR A 933 -10.20 13.41 12.33
CA THR A 933 -10.57 14.80 12.02
C THR A 933 -10.09 15.19 10.61
N ASN A 934 -10.71 16.18 10.00
CA ASN A 934 -10.24 16.87 8.79
C ASN A 934 -9.72 18.29 9.09
N ASP A 935 -9.79 18.75 10.34
CA ASP A 935 -9.28 20.07 10.75
C ASP A 935 -7.77 20.05 11.01
N VAL A 936 -7.03 20.81 10.21
CA VAL A 936 -5.56 20.91 10.28
C VAL A 936 -5.10 21.56 11.58
N GLY A 937 -5.87 22.49 12.16
CA GLY A 937 -5.53 23.10 13.44
C GLY A 937 -5.55 22.08 14.59
N THR A 938 -6.59 21.25 14.61
CA THR A 938 -6.74 20.11 15.51
C THR A 938 -5.60 19.10 15.35
N VAL A 939 -5.16 18.80 14.12
CA VAL A 939 -4.01 17.91 13.86
C VAL A 939 -2.73 18.43 14.51
N PHE A 940 -2.33 19.68 14.26
CA PHE A 940 -1.11 20.25 14.86
C PHE A 940 -1.22 20.45 16.38
N LYS A 941 -2.44 20.66 16.91
CA LYS A 941 -2.67 20.68 18.36
C LYS A 941 -2.49 19.28 18.97
N TRP A 942 -2.98 18.24 18.31
CA TRP A 942 -2.93 16.85 18.76
C TRP A 942 -1.52 16.26 18.76
N THR A 943 -0.69 16.63 17.78
CA THR A 943 0.72 16.20 17.70
C THR A 943 1.69 17.13 18.42
N GLY A 944 1.22 18.27 18.94
CA GLY A 944 2.02 19.24 19.68
C GLY A 944 2.04 19.02 21.20
N HIS A 945 2.82 19.84 21.91
CA HIS A 945 3.04 19.79 23.37
C HIS A 945 1.80 19.95 24.28
N LYS A 946 0.60 20.20 23.72
CA LYS A 946 -0.70 20.24 24.43
C LYS A 946 -1.70 19.22 23.86
N GLY A 947 -1.19 18.25 23.12
CA GLY A 947 -1.94 17.18 22.48
C GLY A 947 -1.85 15.87 23.27
N SER A 948 -1.67 14.77 22.55
CA SER A 948 -1.49 13.48 23.18
C SER A 948 -0.13 13.37 23.90
N ASP A 949 -0.12 12.57 24.96
CA ASP A 949 1.09 12.20 25.73
C ASP A 949 1.44 10.71 25.60
N CYS A 950 0.99 10.08 24.50
CA CYS A 950 1.39 8.73 24.12
C CYS A 950 2.66 8.72 23.26
N GLY A 951 3.38 7.60 23.23
CA GLY A 951 4.54 7.41 22.34
C GLY A 951 4.16 7.30 20.86
N ILE A 952 2.99 6.75 20.56
CA ILE A 952 2.39 6.68 19.22
C ILE A 952 1.20 7.64 19.16
N VAL A 953 1.27 8.63 18.27
CA VAL A 953 0.26 9.71 18.14
C VAL A 953 -0.28 9.76 16.72
N ASN A 954 -1.41 9.10 16.49
CA ASN A 954 -1.97 8.84 15.17
C ASN A 954 -3.06 9.85 14.76
N VAL A 955 -3.20 10.05 13.44
CA VAL A 955 -4.23 10.91 12.82
C VAL A 955 -4.91 10.13 11.69
N ASN A 956 -6.23 10.00 11.73
CA ASN A 956 -7.06 9.30 10.73
C ASN A 956 -6.70 7.81 10.49
N ILE A 957 -5.91 7.22 11.37
CA ILE A 957 -5.54 5.80 11.43
C ILE A 957 -5.71 5.33 12.89
N PRO A 958 -6.21 4.10 13.16
CA PRO A 958 -6.45 3.63 14.52
C PRO A 958 -5.17 3.42 15.35
N THR A 959 -5.34 3.10 16.64
CA THR A 959 -4.24 2.99 17.62
C THR A 959 -3.26 1.85 17.32
N ASN A 960 -3.64 0.89 16.47
CA ASN A 960 -2.79 -0.20 16.01
C ASN A 960 -2.13 0.05 14.64
N GLY A 961 -2.16 1.29 14.14
CA GLY A 961 -1.29 1.73 13.04
C GLY A 961 0.11 2.06 13.57
N ALA A 962 1.08 1.22 13.25
CA ALA A 962 2.51 1.41 13.47
C ALA A 962 3.27 0.63 12.39
N GLU A 963 4.52 1.00 12.12
CA GLU A 963 5.37 0.39 11.09
C GLU A 963 6.86 0.48 11.45
N ILE A 964 7.67 -0.43 10.89
CA ILE A 964 9.08 -0.64 11.25
C ILE A 964 9.97 0.59 11.12
N GLY A 965 9.67 1.54 10.23
CA GLY A 965 10.48 2.74 10.06
C GLY A 965 10.50 3.66 11.29
N GLY A 966 9.46 3.61 12.14
CA GLY A 966 9.35 4.40 13.36
C GLY A 966 9.85 3.66 14.61
N ALA A 967 10.22 4.43 15.64
CA ALA A 967 10.43 3.88 16.98
C ALA A 967 9.08 3.49 17.58
N PHE A 968 8.83 2.18 17.73
CA PHE A 968 7.65 1.67 18.41
C PHE A 968 7.85 1.77 19.92
N GLY A 969 6.82 2.17 20.67
CA GLY A 969 6.81 2.10 22.13
C GLY A 969 6.03 3.24 22.77
N GLY A 970 6.05 3.31 24.12
CA GLY A 970 5.15 4.21 24.86
C GLY A 970 5.75 4.90 26.08
N GLU A 971 5.00 5.89 26.56
CA GLU A 971 5.33 6.74 27.71
C GLU A 971 4.67 6.28 29.02
N LYS A 972 4.98 6.96 30.13
CA LYS A 972 4.39 6.73 31.46
C LYS A 972 4.51 5.26 31.91
N HIS A 973 3.44 4.63 32.40
CA HIS A 973 3.41 3.21 32.79
C HIS A 973 3.50 2.23 31.62
N THR A 974 3.62 2.69 30.37
CA THR A 974 4.03 1.84 29.25
C THR A 974 5.55 1.60 29.24
N GLY A 975 6.35 2.43 29.92
CA GLY A 975 7.72 2.08 30.35
C GLY A 975 8.86 2.91 29.75
N GLY A 976 8.63 3.66 28.67
CA GLY A 976 9.63 4.51 28.04
C GLY A 976 10.63 3.80 27.12
N GLY A 977 10.53 2.47 26.96
CA GLY A 977 11.30 1.73 25.96
C GLY A 977 10.98 2.17 24.53
N ARG A 978 11.87 1.83 23.58
CA ARG A 978 11.57 1.87 22.14
C ARG A 978 12.16 0.70 21.38
N GLU A 979 11.41 0.17 20.43
CA GLU A 979 11.78 -0.95 19.55
C GLU A 979 11.79 -0.51 18.08
N SER A 980 12.36 -1.36 17.22
CA SER A 980 12.33 -1.21 15.76
C SER A 980 13.14 0.00 15.23
N GLY A 981 12.51 0.97 14.56
CA GLY A 981 13.18 2.02 13.78
C GLY A 981 13.67 3.25 14.53
N SER A 982 13.84 4.35 13.81
CA SER A 982 14.57 5.56 14.25
C SER A 982 15.96 5.21 14.79
N ASP A 983 16.36 5.81 15.91
CA ASP A 983 17.60 5.58 16.63
C ASP A 983 17.43 4.65 17.85
N SER A 984 16.38 3.82 17.86
CA SER A 984 16.12 2.81 18.92
C SER A 984 17.34 1.90 19.17
N TRP A 985 18.15 1.67 18.14
CA TRP A 985 19.43 0.93 18.20
C TRP A 985 20.39 1.45 19.29
N LYS A 986 20.35 2.74 19.63
CA LYS A 986 21.19 3.34 20.69
C LYS A 986 20.96 2.74 22.07
N GLN A 987 19.78 2.19 22.36
CA GLN A 987 19.52 1.50 23.63
C GLN A 987 20.34 0.21 23.77
N TYR A 988 20.61 -0.46 22.64
CA TYR A 988 21.37 -1.71 22.53
C TYR A 988 22.89 -1.49 22.44
N MET A 989 23.36 -0.24 22.57
CA MET A 989 24.78 0.12 22.50
C MET A 989 25.17 1.07 23.63
N ARG A 990 26.45 1.09 24.03
CA ARG A 990 27.00 2.10 24.94
C ARG A 990 27.65 3.23 24.15
N ARG A 991 27.28 4.47 24.49
CA ARG A 991 27.95 5.69 24.03
C ARG A 991 29.21 5.94 24.85
N SER A 992 30.27 6.38 24.19
CA SER A 992 31.48 6.93 24.82
C SER A 992 31.87 8.23 24.11
N THR A 993 32.04 9.30 24.86
CA THR A 993 32.69 10.53 24.38
C THR A 993 34.19 10.37 24.56
N ILE A 994 34.93 10.41 23.46
CA ILE A 994 36.38 10.17 23.40
C ILE A 994 37.05 11.48 23.01
N THR A 995 38.06 11.91 23.76
CA THR A 995 38.89 13.06 23.43
C THR A 995 40.31 12.58 23.20
N ILE A 996 40.86 12.86 22.01
CA ILE A 996 42.19 12.43 21.59
C ILE A 996 43.04 13.70 21.42
N ASN A 997 44.06 13.88 22.27
CA ASN A 997 45.13 14.84 22.01
C ASN A 997 46.08 14.23 20.97
N HIS A 998 46.30 14.92 19.87
CA HIS A 998 47.26 14.55 18.83
C HIS A 998 48.37 15.60 18.65
N GLY A 999 48.47 16.57 19.57
CA GLY A 999 49.57 17.51 19.68
C GLY A 999 50.61 17.07 20.71
N SER A 1000 51.84 17.59 20.58
CA SER A 1000 52.93 17.37 21.54
C SER A 1000 52.81 18.20 22.83
N GLY A 1001 51.92 19.20 22.85
CA GLY A 1001 51.68 20.06 24.00
C GLY A 1001 50.50 19.61 24.86
N LEU A 1002 50.59 19.87 26.17
CA LEU A 1002 49.54 19.60 27.14
C LEU A 1002 49.08 20.91 27.79
N THR A 1003 48.25 21.68 27.07
CA THR A 1003 47.70 22.94 27.56
C THR A 1003 46.67 22.65 28.66
N LEU A 1004 47.08 22.82 29.92
CA LEU A 1004 46.21 22.58 31.06
C LEU A 1004 45.06 23.59 31.06
N ALA A 1005 43.83 23.07 31.10
CA ALA A 1005 42.68 23.87 31.49
C ALA A 1005 42.97 24.51 32.86
N GLN A 1006 42.54 25.77 33.06
CA GLN A 1006 42.82 26.61 34.24
C GLN A 1006 44.21 27.28 34.29
N GLY A 1007 45.07 27.15 33.26
CA GLY A 1007 46.29 27.95 33.15
C GLY A 1007 47.41 27.58 34.13
N ILE A 1008 47.30 26.42 34.78
CA ILE A 1008 48.35 25.82 35.61
C ILE A 1008 49.55 25.48 34.73
N LYS A 1009 50.76 25.67 35.27
CA LYS A 1009 52.02 25.21 34.67
C LYS A 1009 52.66 24.18 35.61
N PHE A 1010 53.16 23.08 35.06
CA PHE A 1010 54.16 22.26 35.75
C PHE A 1010 55.54 22.69 35.23
N GLU A 1011 56.50 22.81 36.14
CA GLU A 1011 57.93 23.02 35.84
C GLU A 1011 58.60 21.69 35.43
#